data_AF-A0A424MBY6-F1
#
_entry.id   AF-A0A424MBY6-F1
#
_cell.length_a   1.000
_cell.length_b   1.000
_cell.length_c   1.000
_cell.angle_alpha   90.00
_cell.angle_beta   90.00
_cell.angle_gamma   90.00
#
_symmetry.space_group_name_H-M   'P 1'
#
loop_
_entity.id
_entity.type
_entity.pdbx_description
1 polymer ?
#
loop_
_entity_poly.entity_id
_entity_poly.type
_entity_poly.pdbx_seq_one_letter_code
_entity_poly.pdbx_strand_id
1 'polypeptide(L)'
;MLINLKSKILLFAALLFLAVNCLRAQVIEFDTGKIDIPDPSSYVENYEYDSKSDLYYYNIQVGDYDISYPIILTPEEYQELILKEDLKNYYKEKIDAAEGKKDGSEDDQKNLIPEIYVNSQLFESIFGGNSIQVVPQGSLEVDLGVLYTKQDNPAFSPRNRSNLTFDFDQRIGLSLVGKVGTRVQVNANFDTQSSFDFQNLLKLEYEPTEDDIIQKIEVGNVSMPLNSSLISGAQSLFGVKTELKFGKTRIKAIFSEQKSESRSVVSEGGGTVQEFEFRALDYDENRHFFLSHFFRNKYDESLLNYPYINSNVQITRAEVWVTNKNNQLQDVRNILAFQDLGESENISSLVNVFSPPNSYPDNSNNAYDPTSIGDAGSQLTNSVRDIASVQAGILVQNVNEGIDYGKLENAKKLRENIDYKIHPQLGYISLTQKLDNDEILAVAFQFTVGDQVFQVGEFANDGVQATEVFSNGENQVVNSNNLILKLLKSTVTNIEEPIWDLMMKNIYNTGAFQLEREDFKLNIFYKESSELNYISPTDGTPFPNPLSGNLPIEEQPLLSFFNFDRLNYNNDPQINGDGFFDFVPEMTVVQETGKIIFTKVEPFGEYLFESLRLNIGENYQGDQNIQTDYNLNQKKYVYHTLYNSTKTVAEQQAEKNKFLVKGKYKSSSGGGIPIGAYNVPRGSVTVTAGGRVLVEGVDYTVNYQLGTVQILDPGLQSSNTPINVSVENNALFGQQTKRFSGVNIEHQFSDDFILSGTLLNLHERPLTQKANFGTEPINNTIFGFDGNFSKEIPLLTRLINKLPNIETDVPSNLSVRGEVAYLIPGAPKGNNFNGEATSYIDDFEGTQNIIDMMAPQSWSLSSRPKDLGKIYSEGDEDGNGIQNGFDRALLNWYSIDPIFYSSQRPSEITDEDLSNIYSRRIFIDEIFPQVDLVQGQTTVINSLDLNFYPELRGPYNMDPLVSDGQIDDSGDSWAGITRLINTTDFEQSNVEYLEFWLMDPFLNNDQNSGGKLTFNLGNISEDVIKDGRKQYENGLPEDGNISLLPPTSWGTVVPQNQS
;
A
#
# COMPACT_ATOMS: atom_id res chain seq x y z
N MET A 1 32.90 -39.79 9.66
CA MET A 1 32.35 -41.14 9.39
C MET A 1 31.53 -41.73 10.55
N LEU A 2 32.01 -41.69 11.80
CA LEU A 2 31.31 -42.23 12.98
C LEU A 2 29.99 -41.51 13.38
N ILE A 3 29.87 -40.21 13.09
CA ILE A 3 28.64 -39.43 13.36
C ILE A 3 27.52 -39.81 12.39
N ASN A 4 27.87 -40.12 11.14
CA ASN A 4 26.94 -40.54 10.10
C ASN A 4 26.40 -41.96 10.37
N LEU A 5 27.22 -42.81 11.02
CA LEU A 5 26.79 -44.12 11.49
C LEU A 5 25.82 -44.02 12.69
N LYS A 6 26.08 -43.12 13.65
CA LYS A 6 25.16 -42.89 14.79
C LYS A 6 23.82 -42.28 14.36
N SER A 7 23.84 -41.32 13.43
CA SER A 7 22.61 -40.74 12.85
C SER A 7 21.83 -41.78 12.07
N LYS A 8 22.48 -42.61 11.24
CA LYS A 8 21.83 -43.73 10.55
C LYS A 8 21.31 -44.81 11.50
N ILE A 9 21.99 -45.09 12.60
CA ILE A 9 21.51 -46.03 13.64
C ILE A 9 20.31 -45.44 14.39
N LEU A 10 20.28 -44.13 14.67
CA LEU A 10 19.13 -43.46 15.28
C LEU A 10 17.94 -43.38 14.33
N LEU A 11 18.18 -43.09 13.06
CA LEU A 11 17.16 -43.06 12.01
C LEU A 11 16.62 -44.47 11.73
N PHE A 12 17.50 -45.49 11.73
CA PHE A 12 17.12 -46.89 11.57
C PHE A 12 16.41 -47.42 12.82
N ALA A 13 16.80 -47.00 14.02
CA ALA A 13 16.09 -47.32 15.26
C ALA A 13 14.72 -46.64 15.32
N ALA A 14 14.60 -45.40 14.86
CA ALA A 14 13.33 -44.69 14.74
C ALA A 14 12.42 -45.31 13.67
N LEU A 15 12.97 -45.71 12.52
CA LEU A 15 12.27 -46.47 11.48
C LEU A 15 11.88 -47.87 11.94
N LEU A 16 12.68 -48.53 12.78
CA LEU A 16 12.32 -49.80 13.40
C LEU A 16 11.20 -49.61 14.45
N PHE A 17 11.24 -48.51 15.21
CA PHE A 17 10.19 -48.16 16.18
C PHE A 17 8.87 -47.82 15.47
N LEU A 18 8.93 -47.10 14.34
CA LEU A 18 7.78 -46.80 13.49
C LEU A 18 7.27 -48.05 12.75
N ALA A 19 8.16 -48.91 12.24
CA ALA A 19 7.76 -50.14 11.55
C ALA A 19 7.20 -51.20 12.50
N VAL A 20 7.69 -51.29 13.75
CA VAL A 20 7.13 -52.18 14.77
C VAL A 20 5.76 -51.67 15.25
N ASN A 21 5.55 -50.35 15.31
CA ASN A 21 4.23 -49.77 15.60
C ASN A 21 3.26 -49.86 14.39
N CYS A 22 3.77 -49.78 13.15
CA CYS A 22 2.96 -49.87 11.93
C CYS A 22 2.57 -51.32 11.57
N LEU A 23 3.46 -52.31 11.80
CA LEU A 23 3.11 -53.74 11.72
C LEU A 23 2.19 -54.22 12.85
N ARG A 24 2.07 -53.45 13.94
CA ARG A 24 1.06 -53.64 15.00
C ARG A 24 -0.23 -52.87 14.76
N ALA A 25 -0.31 -52.06 13.69
CA ALA A 25 -1.45 -51.20 13.38
C ALA A 25 -2.08 -51.53 12.02
N GLN A 26 -2.35 -52.82 11.76
CA GLN A 26 -3.46 -53.30 10.92
C GLN A 26 -3.40 -54.84 10.85
N VAL A 27 -3.72 -55.48 11.96
CA VAL A 27 -4.52 -56.70 11.89
C VAL A 27 -5.83 -56.30 12.54
N ILE A 28 -6.83 -56.01 11.71
CA ILE A 28 -8.22 -56.06 12.14
C ILE A 28 -8.48 -57.54 12.39
N GLU A 29 -8.05 -58.03 13.56
CA GLU A 29 -8.75 -59.15 14.16
C GLU A 29 -10.15 -58.62 14.39
N PHE A 30 -11.08 -59.18 13.63
CA PHE A 30 -12.50 -59.09 13.91
C PHE A 30 -12.63 -59.34 15.42
N ASP A 31 -12.93 -58.31 16.21
CA ASP A 31 -13.27 -58.49 17.62
C ASP A 31 -14.61 -59.20 17.61
N THR A 32 -14.54 -60.54 17.57
CA THR A 32 -15.60 -61.38 18.07
C THR A 32 -15.69 -61.01 19.54
N GLY A 33 -16.49 -59.97 19.84
CA GLY A 33 -16.47 -59.24 21.09
C GLY A 33 -15.98 -60.11 22.22
N LYS A 34 -14.78 -59.83 22.72
CA LYS A 34 -14.35 -60.47 23.96
C LYS A 34 -15.43 -60.15 24.97
N ILE A 35 -16.18 -61.19 25.32
CA ILE A 35 -17.06 -61.17 26.47
C ILE A 35 -16.11 -60.92 27.64
N ASP A 36 -16.05 -59.67 28.09
CA ASP A 36 -15.46 -59.33 29.37
C ASP A 36 -16.41 -59.96 30.39
N ILE A 37 -16.08 -61.19 30.79
CA ILE A 37 -16.82 -61.88 31.83
C ILE A 37 -16.44 -61.10 33.09
N PRO A 38 -17.37 -60.36 33.73
CA PRO A 38 -17.05 -59.70 34.98
C PRO A 38 -16.52 -60.78 35.93
N ASP A 39 -15.39 -60.51 36.57
CA ASP A 39 -14.87 -61.42 37.58
C ASP A 39 -16.01 -61.75 38.55
N PRO A 40 -16.34 -63.03 38.76
CA PRO A 40 -17.47 -63.40 39.59
C PRO A 40 -17.28 -62.77 40.96
N SER A 41 -18.35 -62.31 41.61
CA SER A 41 -18.31 -61.63 42.93
C SER A 41 -17.65 -62.43 44.07
N SER A 42 -17.22 -63.66 43.77
CA SER A 42 -16.39 -64.51 44.60
C SER A 42 -14.89 -64.23 44.51
N TYR A 43 -14.40 -63.44 43.54
CA TYR A 43 -12.98 -63.08 43.35
C TYR A 43 -12.62 -61.91 44.28
N VAL A 44 -11.76 -62.13 45.27
CA VAL A 44 -11.31 -61.10 46.21
C VAL A 44 -9.80 -61.05 46.20
N GLU A 45 -9.26 -59.92 45.75
CA GLU A 45 -7.84 -59.57 45.87
C GLU A 45 -7.62 -59.00 47.27
N ASN A 46 -6.67 -59.56 48.02
CA ASN A 46 -6.40 -59.17 49.40
C ASN A 46 -4.91 -58.94 49.63
N TYR A 47 -4.58 -57.81 50.28
CA TYR A 47 -3.22 -57.47 50.70
C TYR A 47 -3.11 -57.66 52.21
N GLU A 48 -2.28 -58.61 52.63
CA GLU A 48 -1.98 -58.84 54.04
C GLU A 48 -0.59 -58.29 54.37
N TYR A 49 -0.51 -57.35 55.31
CA TYR A 49 0.77 -56.81 55.79
C TYR A 49 1.29 -57.61 56.98
N ASP A 50 2.50 -58.15 56.88
CA ASP A 50 3.18 -58.80 58.00
C ASP A 50 4.16 -57.83 58.68
N SER A 51 3.79 -57.36 59.87
CA SER A 51 4.60 -56.44 60.68
C SER A 51 5.94 -57.02 61.17
N LYS A 52 6.16 -58.34 61.09
CA LYS A 52 7.43 -58.96 61.50
C LYS A 52 8.45 -59.05 60.36
N SER A 53 7.98 -59.25 59.13
CA SER A 53 8.84 -59.36 57.95
C SER A 53 8.90 -58.07 57.12
N ASP A 54 8.02 -57.10 57.40
CA ASP A 54 7.87 -55.84 56.67
C ASP A 54 7.59 -56.06 55.17
N LEU A 55 6.75 -57.04 54.86
CA LEU A 55 6.38 -57.44 53.51
C LEU A 55 4.84 -57.47 53.38
N TYR A 56 4.36 -57.15 52.18
CA TYR A 56 2.95 -57.28 51.79
C TYR A 56 2.75 -58.57 51.00
N TYR A 57 1.76 -59.35 51.40
CA TYR A 57 1.36 -60.58 50.71
C TYR A 57 0.10 -60.30 49.91
N TYR A 58 0.23 -60.35 48.58
CA TYR A 58 -0.89 -60.22 47.66
C TYR A 58 -1.46 -61.60 47.33
N ASN A 59 -2.70 -61.85 47.77
CA ASN A 59 -3.42 -63.10 47.59
C ASN A 59 -4.69 -62.91 46.77
N ILE A 60 -5.02 -63.92 45.97
CA ILE A 60 -6.26 -63.97 45.20
C ILE A 60 -7.13 -65.11 45.76
N GLN A 61 -8.29 -64.75 46.29
CA GLN A 61 -9.26 -65.68 46.88
C GLN A 61 -10.48 -65.85 45.99
N VAL A 62 -10.97 -67.09 45.88
CA VAL A 62 -12.29 -67.42 45.33
C VAL A 62 -13.14 -68.11 46.40
N GLY A 63 -14.06 -67.38 47.01
CA GLY A 63 -14.76 -67.85 48.21
C GLY A 63 -13.80 -67.98 49.39
N ASP A 64 -13.70 -69.17 49.99
CA ASP A 64 -12.80 -69.47 51.11
C ASP A 64 -11.45 -70.10 50.68
N TYR A 65 -11.15 -70.14 49.38
CA TYR A 65 -9.97 -70.81 48.84
C TYR A 65 -9.02 -69.84 48.13
N ASP A 66 -7.74 -69.83 48.53
CA ASP A 66 -6.67 -69.15 47.80
C ASP A 66 -6.40 -69.90 46.49
N ILE A 67 -6.53 -69.22 45.36
CA ILE A 67 -6.37 -69.82 44.02
C ILE A 67 -5.00 -69.52 43.39
N SER A 68 -4.18 -68.67 44.02
CA SER A 68 -2.81 -68.36 43.60
C SER A 68 -1.85 -68.36 44.78
N TYR A 69 -0.57 -68.59 44.51
CA TYR A 69 0.46 -68.36 45.52
C TYR A 69 0.63 -66.86 45.79
N PRO A 70 0.86 -66.46 47.06
CA PRO A 70 1.07 -65.05 47.42
C PRO A 70 2.24 -64.45 46.64
N ILE A 71 2.01 -63.29 46.05
CA ILE A 71 3.11 -62.44 45.58
C ILE A 71 3.60 -61.65 46.79
N ILE A 72 4.87 -61.78 47.12
CA ILE A 72 5.49 -61.09 48.25
C ILE A 72 6.10 -59.80 47.72
N LEU A 73 5.61 -58.67 48.22
CA LEU A 73 6.02 -57.33 47.82
C LEU A 73 6.74 -56.65 48.99
N THR A 74 7.84 -55.98 48.71
CA THR A 74 8.40 -55.00 49.64
C THR A 74 7.47 -53.79 49.77
N PRO A 75 7.61 -52.94 50.81
CA PRO A 75 6.80 -51.74 50.96
C PRO A 75 6.92 -50.78 49.76
N GLU A 76 8.11 -50.69 49.16
CA GLU A 76 8.37 -49.89 47.96
C GLU A 76 7.67 -50.48 46.73
N GLU A 77 7.78 -51.79 46.50
CA GLU A 77 7.12 -52.46 45.37
C GLU A 77 5.59 -52.44 45.51
N TYR A 78 5.06 -52.54 46.73
CA TYR A 78 3.64 -52.39 47.01
C TYR A 78 3.17 -50.96 46.70
N GLN A 79 3.90 -49.94 47.15
CA GLN A 79 3.59 -48.54 46.84
C GLN A 79 3.62 -48.27 45.33
N GLU A 80 4.61 -48.79 44.60
CA GLU A 80 4.71 -48.63 43.15
C GLU A 80 3.55 -49.34 42.43
N LEU A 81 3.17 -50.53 42.88
CA LEU A 81 2.07 -51.30 42.32
C LEU A 81 0.73 -50.59 42.54
N ILE A 82 0.43 -50.17 43.77
CA ILE A 82 -0.77 -49.41 44.10
C ILE A 82 -0.81 -48.10 43.32
N LEU A 83 0.29 -47.36 43.24
CA LEU A 83 0.35 -46.10 42.48
C LEU A 83 0.08 -46.32 40.99
N LYS A 84 0.59 -47.41 40.41
CA LYS A 84 0.33 -47.78 39.01
C LYS A 84 -1.13 -48.18 38.79
N GLU A 85 -1.73 -48.87 39.75
CA GLU A 85 -3.13 -49.27 39.72
C GLU A 85 -4.08 -48.07 39.90
N ASP A 86 -3.79 -47.20 40.85
CA ASP A 86 -4.48 -45.93 41.07
C ASP A 86 -4.39 -45.03 39.84
N LEU A 87 -3.23 -44.92 39.18
CA LEU A 87 -3.08 -44.19 37.92
C LEU A 87 -3.94 -44.81 36.81
N LYS A 88 -3.95 -46.14 36.69
CA LYS A 88 -4.75 -46.85 35.68
C LYS A 88 -6.24 -46.65 35.92
N ASN A 89 -6.69 -46.75 37.17
CA ASN A 89 -8.08 -46.53 37.57
C ASN A 89 -8.48 -45.07 37.36
N TYR A 90 -7.61 -44.12 37.74
CA TYR A 90 -7.79 -42.70 37.49
C TYR A 90 -7.98 -42.39 36.00
N TYR A 91 -7.10 -42.86 35.11
CA TYR A 91 -7.26 -42.63 33.67
C TYR A 91 -8.49 -43.34 33.10
N LYS A 92 -8.82 -44.55 33.59
CA LYS A 92 -10.02 -45.28 33.17
C LYS A 92 -11.29 -44.54 33.56
N GLU A 93 -11.40 -44.05 34.79
CA GLU A 93 -12.52 -43.22 35.25
C GLU A 93 -12.63 -41.91 34.46
N LYS A 94 -11.50 -41.25 34.13
CA LYS A 94 -11.51 -40.01 33.34
C LYS A 94 -11.93 -40.22 31.89
N ILE A 95 -11.49 -41.32 31.26
CA ILE A 95 -11.91 -41.69 29.90
C ILE A 95 -13.40 -42.06 29.91
N ASP A 96 -13.85 -42.86 30.87
CA ASP A 96 -15.26 -43.23 31.02
C ASP A 96 -16.17 -42.00 31.26
N ALA A 97 -15.71 -41.04 32.08
CA ALA A 97 -16.39 -39.77 32.30
C ALA A 97 -16.41 -38.90 31.03
N ALA A 98 -15.30 -38.80 30.30
CA ALA A 98 -15.22 -38.05 29.05
C ALA A 98 -16.09 -38.65 27.93
N GLU A 99 -16.22 -39.98 27.85
CA GLU A 99 -17.06 -40.65 26.85
C GLU A 99 -18.57 -40.54 27.12
N GLY A 100 -19.00 -40.25 28.35
CA GLY A 100 -20.40 -39.98 28.69
C GLY A 100 -21.37 -41.17 28.54
N LYS A 101 -20.86 -42.41 28.49
CA LYS A 101 -21.65 -43.62 28.18
C LYS A 101 -22.22 -44.37 29.40
N LYS A 102 -21.87 -43.95 30.63
CA LYS A 102 -22.35 -44.56 31.90
C LYS A 102 -23.38 -43.65 32.59
N ASP A 103 -24.38 -44.25 33.25
CA ASP A 103 -25.36 -43.55 34.09
C ASP A 103 -24.64 -42.83 35.25
N GLY A 104 -24.82 -41.50 35.37
CA GLY A 104 -24.12 -40.64 36.35
C GLY A 104 -23.00 -39.76 35.77
N SER A 105 -22.65 -39.94 34.48
CA SER A 105 -21.54 -39.25 33.82
C SER A 105 -21.66 -37.72 33.71
N GLU A 106 -22.84 -37.12 33.88
CA GLU A 106 -23.01 -35.66 33.86
C GLU A 106 -22.32 -34.94 35.03
N ASP A 107 -22.25 -35.58 36.21
CA ASP A 107 -21.56 -35.01 37.38
C ASP A 107 -20.06 -35.35 37.37
N ASP A 108 -19.67 -36.48 36.78
CA ASP A 108 -18.27 -36.87 36.61
C ASP A 108 -17.56 -36.05 35.51
N GLN A 109 -18.27 -35.63 34.45
CA GLN A 109 -17.76 -34.69 33.44
C GLN A 109 -17.43 -33.32 34.04
N LYS A 110 -18.18 -32.87 35.04
CA LYS A 110 -17.90 -31.59 35.73
C LYS A 110 -16.63 -31.64 36.58
N ASN A 111 -16.20 -32.83 36.98
CA ASN A 111 -15.03 -33.06 37.86
C ASN A 111 -13.79 -33.58 37.10
N LEU A 112 -13.65 -33.30 35.79
CA LEU A 112 -12.51 -33.78 35.00
C LEU A 112 -11.15 -33.29 35.53
N ILE A 113 -11.07 -32.11 36.15
CA ILE A 113 -9.86 -31.58 36.83
C ILE A 113 -10.17 -31.40 38.32
N PRO A 114 -9.60 -32.21 39.23
CA PRO A 114 -9.89 -32.12 40.66
C PRO A 114 -9.28 -30.84 41.27
N GLU A 115 -9.95 -30.30 42.29
CA GLU A 115 -9.40 -29.23 43.13
C GLU A 115 -8.16 -29.77 43.87
N ILE A 116 -7.02 -29.07 43.71
CA ILE A 116 -5.76 -29.48 44.33
C ILE A 116 -5.69 -28.83 45.71
N TYR A 117 -5.57 -29.63 46.77
CA TYR A 117 -5.45 -29.15 48.14
C TYR A 117 -3.99 -29.14 48.60
N VAL A 118 -3.52 -27.99 49.07
CA VAL A 118 -2.14 -27.79 49.57
C VAL A 118 -2.15 -27.80 51.09
N ASN A 119 -1.56 -28.83 51.70
CA ASN A 119 -1.46 -28.94 53.16
C ASN A 119 -0.30 -28.09 53.71
N SER A 120 -0.51 -26.77 53.81
CA SER A 120 0.45 -25.82 54.38
C SER A 120 -0.24 -24.65 55.06
N GLN A 121 0.06 -24.44 56.34
CA GLN A 121 -0.46 -23.30 57.12
C GLN A 121 0.00 -21.95 56.55
N LEU A 122 1.21 -21.90 55.98
CA LEU A 122 1.73 -20.71 55.31
C LEU A 122 0.90 -20.38 54.07
N PHE A 123 0.56 -21.40 53.28
CA PHE A 123 -0.25 -21.26 52.07
C PHE A 123 -1.65 -20.74 52.41
N GLU A 124 -2.31 -21.36 53.39
CA GLU A 124 -3.64 -20.93 53.84
C GLU A 124 -3.64 -19.48 54.37
N SER A 125 -2.57 -19.07 55.06
CA SER A 125 -2.43 -17.71 55.58
C SER A 125 -2.29 -16.63 54.49
N ILE A 126 -1.62 -16.97 53.39
CA ILE A 126 -1.36 -16.04 52.27
C ILE A 126 -2.58 -16.01 51.34
N PHE A 127 -3.11 -17.18 50.96
CA PHE A 127 -4.13 -17.31 49.93
C PHE A 127 -5.57 -17.37 50.48
N GLY A 128 -5.75 -17.41 51.80
CA GLY A 128 -7.07 -17.43 52.44
C GLY A 128 -7.85 -18.73 52.25
N GLY A 129 -7.16 -19.81 51.90
CA GLY A 129 -7.70 -21.14 51.66
C GLY A 129 -6.59 -22.10 51.20
N ASN A 130 -6.87 -23.39 51.19
CA ASN A 130 -5.92 -24.44 50.82
C ASN A 130 -6.19 -25.06 49.44
N SER A 131 -7.23 -24.64 48.72
CA SER A 131 -7.60 -25.19 47.42
C SER A 131 -7.01 -24.39 46.25
N ILE A 132 -6.65 -25.08 45.19
CA ILE A 132 -6.31 -24.54 43.87
C ILE A 132 -7.30 -25.14 42.88
N GLN A 133 -8.12 -24.28 42.29
CA GLN A 133 -9.09 -24.63 41.27
C GLN A 133 -8.64 -24.02 39.94
N VAL A 134 -8.53 -24.82 38.89
CA VAL A 134 -8.18 -24.33 37.55
C VAL A 134 -9.17 -24.88 36.55
N VAL A 135 -9.85 -23.99 35.82
CA VAL A 135 -10.84 -24.33 34.80
C VAL A 135 -10.32 -23.83 33.45
N PRO A 136 -9.57 -24.65 32.70
CA PRO A 136 -9.22 -24.37 31.31
C PRO A 136 -10.42 -24.67 30.41
N GLN A 137 -10.60 -23.84 29.38
CA GLN A 137 -11.61 -23.93 28.33
C GLN A 137 -10.93 -23.63 27.00
N GLY A 138 -11.37 -24.27 25.91
CA GLY A 138 -10.84 -24.02 24.56
C GLY A 138 -10.20 -25.25 23.92
N SER A 139 -9.38 -25.02 22.91
CA SER A 139 -8.74 -26.08 22.11
C SER A 139 -7.25 -25.84 21.92
N LEU A 140 -6.53 -26.95 21.69
CA LEU A 140 -5.15 -26.98 21.25
C LEU A 140 -5.10 -27.90 20.03
N GLU A 141 -4.78 -27.34 18.88
CA GLU A 141 -4.57 -28.07 17.64
C GLU A 141 -3.09 -28.02 17.28
N VAL A 142 -2.56 -29.16 16.85
CA VAL A 142 -1.17 -29.29 16.42
C VAL A 142 -1.19 -30.00 15.07
N ASP A 143 -0.86 -29.25 14.03
CA ASP A 143 -0.77 -29.75 12.67
C ASP A 143 0.68 -30.13 12.38
N LEU A 144 0.92 -31.42 12.15
CA LEU A 144 2.23 -31.98 11.81
C LEU A 144 2.15 -32.52 10.38
N GLY A 145 2.80 -31.81 9.45
CA GLY A 145 2.78 -32.11 8.04
C GLY A 145 4.16 -32.29 7.45
N VAL A 146 4.21 -32.94 6.30
CA VAL A 146 5.37 -32.87 5.40
C VAL A 146 4.87 -32.27 4.10
N LEU A 147 5.32 -31.07 3.79
CA LEU A 147 4.97 -30.35 2.58
C LEU A 147 5.99 -30.67 1.49
N TYR A 148 5.56 -31.39 0.47
CA TYR A 148 6.33 -31.60 -0.76
C TYR A 148 5.74 -30.73 -1.87
N THR A 149 6.52 -29.78 -2.36
CA THR A 149 6.14 -28.93 -3.51
C THR A 149 7.07 -29.22 -4.67
N LYS A 150 6.50 -29.46 -5.86
CA LYS A 150 7.25 -29.60 -7.11
C LYS A 150 6.71 -28.63 -8.15
N GLN A 151 7.60 -27.87 -8.78
CA GLN A 151 7.29 -26.98 -9.90
C GLN A 151 8.22 -27.31 -11.07
N ASP A 152 7.64 -27.71 -12.19
CA ASP A 152 8.39 -28.10 -13.40
C ASP A 152 8.70 -26.89 -14.32
N ASN A 153 8.89 -25.71 -13.74
CA ASN A 153 9.33 -24.53 -14.48
C ASN A 153 10.81 -24.68 -14.88
N PRO A 154 11.15 -24.67 -16.19
CA PRO A 154 12.52 -24.84 -16.65
C PRO A 154 13.46 -23.72 -16.20
N ALA A 155 12.94 -22.51 -15.94
CA ALA A 155 13.73 -21.36 -15.48
C ALA A 155 14.30 -21.55 -14.06
N PHE A 156 13.72 -22.46 -13.27
CA PHE A 156 14.30 -22.82 -11.97
C PHE A 156 15.40 -23.86 -12.14
N SER A 157 16.45 -23.69 -11.33
CA SER A 157 17.48 -24.70 -11.13
C SER A 157 16.84 -26.04 -10.80
N PRO A 158 17.29 -27.17 -11.40
CA PRO A 158 16.77 -28.50 -11.09
C PRO A 158 16.75 -28.82 -9.59
N ARG A 159 17.68 -28.25 -8.81
CA ARG A 159 17.73 -28.35 -7.36
C ARG A 159 16.52 -27.69 -6.68
N ASN A 160 16.05 -26.56 -7.19
CA ASN A 160 14.97 -25.75 -6.61
C ASN A 160 13.58 -26.16 -7.12
N ARG A 161 13.48 -27.04 -8.13
CA ARG A 161 12.20 -27.51 -8.68
C ARG A 161 11.40 -28.39 -7.72
N SER A 162 12.05 -28.99 -6.72
CA SER A 162 11.34 -29.72 -5.67
C SER A 162 11.86 -29.33 -4.29
N ASN A 163 10.96 -28.99 -3.39
CA ASN A 163 11.26 -28.69 -2.00
C ASN A 163 10.46 -29.63 -1.08
N LEU A 164 11.11 -30.12 -0.03
CA LEU A 164 10.50 -30.93 1.01
C LEU A 164 10.70 -30.21 2.34
N THR A 165 9.62 -29.65 2.88
CA THR A 165 9.64 -28.89 4.14
C THR A 165 8.81 -29.63 5.19
N PHE A 166 9.30 -29.66 6.42
CA PHE A 166 8.51 -30.10 7.55
C PHE A 166 7.59 -28.95 7.95
N ASP A 167 6.29 -29.20 7.95
CA ASP A 167 5.27 -28.21 8.24
C ASP A 167 4.72 -28.44 9.65
N PHE A 168 4.72 -27.38 10.45
CA PHE A 168 4.36 -27.47 11.85
C PHE A 168 3.66 -26.21 12.31
N ASP A 169 2.35 -26.33 12.50
CA ASP A 169 1.50 -25.26 12.98
C ASP A 169 0.88 -25.63 14.34
N GLN A 170 0.90 -24.68 15.26
CA GLN A 170 0.22 -24.79 16.56
C GLN A 170 -0.88 -23.75 16.64
N ARG A 171 -2.12 -24.20 16.86
CA ARG A 171 -3.27 -23.33 17.12
C ARG A 171 -3.73 -23.54 18.55
N ILE A 172 -3.39 -22.59 19.41
CA ILE A 172 -3.79 -22.60 20.82
C ILE A 172 -4.89 -21.58 20.94
N GLY A 173 -6.09 -21.98 21.33
CA GLY A 173 -7.19 -21.09 21.70
C GLY A 173 -7.67 -21.46 23.09
N LEU A 174 -6.97 -21.00 24.12
CA LEU A 174 -7.16 -21.40 25.51
C LEU A 174 -7.61 -20.20 26.37
N SER A 175 -8.71 -20.36 27.09
CA SER A 175 -9.11 -19.51 28.20
C SER A 175 -8.98 -20.28 29.52
N LEU A 176 -8.31 -19.71 30.52
CA LEU A 176 -8.03 -20.34 31.80
C LEU A 176 -8.45 -19.41 32.94
N VAL A 177 -9.35 -19.91 33.79
CA VAL A 177 -9.71 -19.25 35.05
C VAL A 177 -9.20 -20.11 36.21
N GLY A 178 -8.24 -19.59 36.95
CA GLY A 178 -7.69 -20.20 38.15
C GLY A 178 -8.08 -19.44 39.41
N LYS A 179 -8.41 -20.14 40.50
CA LYS A 179 -8.55 -19.58 41.84
C LYS A 179 -7.61 -20.32 42.78
N VAL A 180 -6.80 -19.58 43.52
CA VAL A 180 -5.87 -20.10 44.53
C VAL A 180 -6.32 -19.55 45.88
N GLY A 181 -6.91 -20.42 46.70
CA GLY A 181 -7.62 -20.05 47.92
C GLY A 181 -8.80 -19.12 47.64
N THR A 182 -8.98 -18.13 48.51
CA THR A 182 -10.02 -17.08 48.37
C THR A 182 -9.45 -15.75 47.89
N ARG A 183 -8.13 -15.59 47.90
CA ARG A 183 -7.46 -14.29 47.68
C ARG A 183 -6.77 -14.13 46.34
N VAL A 184 -6.52 -15.21 45.59
CA VAL A 184 -5.87 -15.11 44.26
C VAL A 184 -6.77 -15.63 43.16
N GLN A 185 -6.92 -14.83 42.11
CA GLN A 185 -7.59 -15.19 40.88
C GLN A 185 -6.64 -14.98 39.70
N VAL A 186 -6.60 -15.95 38.80
CA VAL A 186 -5.86 -15.91 37.54
C VAL A 186 -6.88 -16.00 36.42
N ASN A 187 -6.82 -15.07 35.48
CA ASN A 187 -7.61 -15.08 34.26
C ASN A 187 -6.64 -14.94 33.08
N ALA A 188 -6.52 -15.98 32.28
CA ALA A 188 -5.69 -15.98 31.08
C ALA A 188 -6.54 -16.32 29.87
N ASN A 189 -6.37 -15.59 28.78
CA ASN A 189 -6.92 -15.88 27.47
C ASN A 189 -5.78 -15.78 26.47
N PHE A 190 -5.51 -16.86 25.77
CA PHE A 190 -4.40 -16.98 24.84
C PHE A 190 -4.87 -17.65 23.56
N ASP A 191 -4.81 -16.88 22.47
CA ASP A 191 -5.18 -17.31 21.13
C ASP A 191 -4.00 -17.03 20.17
N THR A 192 -3.42 -18.08 19.58
CA THR A 192 -2.33 -17.91 18.59
C THR A 192 -2.82 -17.40 17.24
N GLN A 193 -4.15 -17.39 17.00
CA GLN A 193 -4.77 -16.84 15.80
C GLN A 193 -5.37 -15.44 16.04
N SER A 194 -5.15 -14.85 17.21
CA SER A 194 -5.57 -13.48 17.49
C SER A 194 -4.95 -12.51 16.49
N SER A 195 -5.77 -11.69 15.82
CA SER A 195 -5.25 -10.67 14.90
C SER A 195 -4.52 -9.53 15.62
N PHE A 196 -4.74 -9.37 16.93
CA PHE A 196 -4.10 -8.35 17.74
C PHE A 196 -3.63 -8.88 19.10
N ASP A 197 -2.41 -8.52 19.49
CA ASP A 197 -1.78 -8.97 20.74
C ASP A 197 -2.57 -8.59 22.01
N PHE A 198 -3.33 -7.50 21.99
CA PHE A 198 -4.14 -7.09 23.16
C PHE A 198 -5.33 -8.04 23.44
N GLN A 199 -5.68 -8.93 22.50
CA GLN A 199 -6.70 -9.96 22.72
C GLN A 199 -6.19 -11.08 23.63
N ASN A 200 -4.86 -11.25 23.68
CA ASN A 200 -4.19 -12.13 24.61
C ASN A 200 -4.12 -11.45 25.98
N LEU A 201 -4.99 -11.88 26.88
CA LEU A 201 -5.12 -11.31 28.21
C LEU A 201 -4.50 -12.25 29.23
N LEU A 202 -3.69 -11.72 30.13
CA LEU A 202 -3.22 -12.42 31.31
C LEU A 202 -3.41 -11.48 32.48
N LYS A 203 -4.25 -11.84 33.45
CA LYS A 203 -4.48 -11.05 34.65
C LYS A 203 -4.42 -11.95 35.87
N LEU A 204 -3.48 -11.67 36.76
CA LEU A 204 -3.41 -12.25 38.09
C LEU A 204 -3.82 -11.17 39.09
N GLU A 205 -4.82 -11.45 39.91
CA GLU A 205 -5.36 -10.55 40.93
C GLU A 205 -5.17 -11.19 42.31
N TYR A 206 -4.55 -10.46 43.22
CA TYR A 206 -4.51 -10.77 44.65
C TYR A 206 -5.35 -9.73 45.40
N GLU A 207 -6.45 -10.18 46.00
CA GLU A 207 -7.36 -9.38 46.82
C GLU A 207 -7.44 -10.00 48.22
N PRO A 208 -6.76 -9.40 49.22
CA PRO A 208 -6.83 -9.85 50.61
C PRO A 208 -8.09 -9.30 51.30
N THR A 209 -8.18 -9.45 52.62
CA THR A 209 -9.35 -9.02 53.40
C THR A 209 -9.41 -7.49 53.55
N GLU A 210 -10.61 -6.92 53.76
CA GLU A 210 -10.82 -5.45 53.77
C GLU A 210 -9.92 -4.69 54.77
N ASP A 211 -9.56 -5.34 55.88
CA ASP A 211 -8.73 -4.79 56.95
C ASP A 211 -7.21 -4.77 56.64
N ASP A 212 -6.76 -5.37 55.53
CA ASP A 212 -5.34 -5.46 55.18
C ASP A 212 -4.79 -4.17 54.56
N ILE A 213 -3.52 -3.84 54.81
CA ILE A 213 -2.88 -2.64 54.22
C ILE A 213 -2.81 -2.74 52.70
N ILE A 214 -2.44 -3.92 52.20
CA ILE A 214 -2.50 -4.22 50.77
C ILE A 214 -3.96 -4.47 50.45
N GLN A 215 -4.53 -3.73 49.51
CA GLN A 215 -5.92 -3.92 49.09
C GLN A 215 -6.00 -4.68 47.77
N LYS A 216 -5.03 -4.49 46.88
CA LYS A 216 -4.98 -5.19 45.60
C LYS A 216 -3.57 -5.28 45.05
N ILE A 217 -3.20 -6.41 44.47
CA ILE A 217 -2.04 -6.55 43.59
C ILE A 217 -2.52 -7.18 42.29
N GLU A 218 -2.26 -6.52 41.16
CA GLU A 218 -2.57 -7.04 39.83
C GLU A 218 -1.27 -7.22 39.03
N VAL A 219 -1.17 -8.30 38.27
CA VAL A 219 -0.05 -8.58 37.37
C VAL A 219 -0.58 -8.99 36.00
N GLY A 220 0.05 -8.49 34.93
CA GLY A 220 -0.36 -8.67 33.54
C GLY A 220 -1.22 -7.50 33.06
N ASN A 221 -2.39 -7.74 32.47
CA ASN A 221 -3.28 -6.68 32.00
C ASN A 221 -3.88 -5.89 33.16
N VAL A 222 -3.45 -4.64 33.30
CA VAL A 222 -3.84 -3.73 34.37
C VAL A 222 -4.35 -2.41 33.78
N SER A 223 -5.06 -1.64 34.59
CA SER A 223 -5.52 -0.29 34.23
C SER A 223 -5.29 0.66 35.40
N MET A 224 -5.03 1.93 35.08
CA MET A 224 -4.83 3.00 36.06
C MET A 224 -5.82 4.13 35.82
N PRO A 225 -7.12 3.93 36.04
CA PRO A 225 -8.07 5.04 35.97
C PRO A 225 -7.74 6.08 37.05
N LEU A 226 -7.69 7.35 36.65
CA LEU A 226 -7.48 8.50 37.51
C LEU A 226 -8.72 9.39 37.51
N ASN A 227 -9.05 9.97 38.65
CA ASN A 227 -10.19 10.87 38.82
C ASN A 227 -9.83 12.32 38.47
N SER A 228 -9.04 12.53 37.42
CA SER A 228 -8.59 13.85 36.95
C SER A 228 -8.95 14.03 35.48
N SER A 229 -9.40 15.23 35.13
CA SER A 229 -9.61 15.68 33.76
C SER A 229 -8.33 16.16 33.08
N LEU A 230 -7.35 16.67 33.84
CA LEU A 230 -6.05 17.11 33.31
C LEU A 230 -5.02 15.98 33.17
N ILE A 231 -5.09 14.95 34.02
CA ILE A 231 -4.21 13.79 33.98
C ILE A 231 -5.04 12.54 33.69
N SER A 232 -5.06 12.13 32.42
CA SER A 232 -5.64 10.85 32.04
C SER A 232 -4.71 9.71 32.40
N GLY A 233 -5.27 8.67 33.02
CA GLY A 233 -4.55 7.43 33.27
C GLY A 233 -4.86 6.39 32.20
N ALA A 234 -3.85 5.59 31.84
CA ALA A 234 -3.97 4.61 30.76
C ALA A 234 -4.84 3.41 31.16
N GLN A 235 -5.67 2.94 30.23
CA GLN A 235 -6.61 1.83 30.45
C GLN A 235 -6.07 0.46 30.01
N SER A 236 -5.19 0.44 29.00
CA SER A 236 -4.60 -0.80 28.47
C SER A 236 -3.10 -0.87 28.74
N LEU A 237 -2.74 -1.53 29.83
CA LEU A 237 -1.36 -1.66 30.31
C LEU A 237 -1.04 -3.12 30.59
N PHE A 238 0.21 -3.53 30.36
CA PHE A 238 0.73 -4.84 30.76
C PHE A 238 1.85 -4.68 31.77
N GLY A 239 1.64 -5.05 33.03
CA GLY A 239 2.62 -4.88 34.10
C GLY A 239 2.09 -5.19 35.48
N VAL A 240 2.56 -4.46 36.48
CA VAL A 240 2.21 -4.67 37.89
C VAL A 240 1.52 -3.41 38.42
N LYS A 241 0.37 -3.60 39.07
CA LYS A 241 -0.34 -2.56 39.82
C LYS A 241 -0.50 -2.99 41.26
N THR A 242 -0.34 -2.06 42.19
CA THR A 242 -0.61 -2.29 43.61
C THR A 242 -1.44 -1.16 44.19
N GLU A 243 -2.38 -1.53 45.06
CA GLU A 243 -3.20 -0.60 45.83
C GLU A 243 -2.99 -0.85 47.32
N LEU A 244 -2.62 0.20 48.04
CA LEU A 244 -2.40 0.20 49.48
C LEU A 244 -3.37 1.16 50.16
N LYS A 245 -3.93 0.80 51.31
CA LYS A 245 -4.82 1.65 52.10
C LYS A 245 -4.29 1.79 53.52
N PHE A 246 -3.93 3.02 53.89
CA PHE A 246 -3.50 3.41 55.23
C PHE A 246 -4.58 4.31 55.84
N GLY A 247 -5.58 3.70 56.47
CA GLY A 247 -6.73 4.40 57.03
C GLY A 247 -7.55 5.09 55.94
N LYS A 248 -7.51 6.43 55.89
CA LYS A 248 -8.19 7.26 54.88
C LYS A 248 -7.30 7.65 53.69
N THR A 249 -6.08 7.13 53.62
CA THR A 249 -5.15 7.35 52.50
C THR A 249 -5.07 6.10 51.65
N ARG A 250 -5.33 6.22 50.35
CA ARG A 250 -5.16 5.18 49.35
C ARG A 250 -3.98 5.52 48.44
N ILE A 251 -3.05 4.60 48.27
CA ILE A 251 -1.88 4.75 47.40
C ILE A 251 -2.00 3.69 46.31
N LYS A 252 -2.13 4.14 45.06
CA LYS A 252 -2.09 3.29 43.87
C LYS A 252 -0.73 3.48 43.20
N ALA A 253 0.01 2.41 42.97
CA ALA A 253 1.27 2.46 42.24
C ALA A 253 1.23 1.48 41.07
N ILE A 254 1.81 1.89 39.94
CA ILE A 254 1.81 1.10 38.72
C ILE A 254 3.17 1.14 38.04
N PHE A 255 3.52 0.00 37.47
CA PHE A 255 4.73 -0.20 36.70
C PHE A 255 4.44 -1.14 35.53
N SER A 256 4.36 -0.60 34.32
CA SER A 256 3.79 -1.32 33.19
C SER A 256 4.35 -0.89 31.85
N GLU A 257 4.08 -1.68 30.83
CA GLU A 257 4.18 -1.30 29.43
C GLU A 257 2.79 -0.90 28.92
N GLN A 258 2.68 0.28 28.32
CA GLN A 258 1.45 0.75 27.70
C GLN A 258 1.31 0.15 26.30
N LYS A 259 0.14 -0.44 26.03
CA LYS A 259 -0.19 -1.12 24.76
C LYS A 259 -1.21 -0.32 23.93
N SER A 260 -1.48 0.93 24.29
CA SER A 260 -2.45 1.81 23.65
C SER A 260 -1.88 3.18 23.32
N GLU A 261 -2.49 3.85 22.35
CA GLU A 261 -2.21 5.24 21.99
C GLU A 261 -3.50 6.06 21.94
N SER A 262 -3.44 7.31 22.38
CA SER A 262 -4.59 8.21 22.32
C SER A 262 -4.78 8.75 20.90
N ARG A 263 -5.98 8.59 20.34
CA ARG A 263 -6.42 9.16 19.06
C ARG A 263 -7.60 10.08 19.31
N SER A 264 -7.63 11.24 18.65
CA SER A 264 -8.75 12.19 18.74
C SER A 264 -9.29 12.53 17.36
N VAL A 265 -10.62 12.66 17.26
CA VAL A 265 -11.36 13.03 16.05
C VAL A 265 -12.31 14.17 16.38
N VAL A 266 -12.38 15.17 15.50
CA VAL A 266 -13.29 16.31 15.65
C VAL A 266 -14.46 16.15 14.67
N SER A 267 -15.68 16.35 15.18
CA SER A 267 -16.91 16.34 14.39
C SER A 267 -17.70 17.62 14.62
N GLU A 268 -18.35 18.12 13.57
CA GLU A 268 -19.28 19.25 13.62
C GLU A 268 -20.57 18.84 12.90
N GLY A 269 -21.75 19.17 13.43
CA GLY A 269 -23.03 18.96 12.72
C GLY A 269 -23.33 17.53 12.27
N GLY A 270 -22.95 16.52 13.08
CA GLY A 270 -23.30 15.12 12.84
C GLY A 270 -22.37 14.30 11.92
N GLY A 271 -21.37 14.94 11.29
CA GLY A 271 -20.37 14.29 10.43
C GLY A 271 -18.93 14.55 10.88
N THR A 272 -17.98 13.69 10.49
CA THR A 272 -16.56 13.92 10.76
C THR A 272 -16.04 15.01 9.82
N VAL A 273 -15.45 16.06 10.39
CA VAL A 273 -14.81 17.12 9.61
C VAL A 273 -13.40 16.68 9.29
N GLN A 274 -13.05 16.65 8.02
CA GLN A 274 -11.71 16.34 7.54
C GLN A 274 -11.13 17.57 6.85
N GLU A 275 -9.88 17.88 7.18
CA GLU A 275 -9.14 18.96 6.53
C GLU A 275 -8.36 18.39 5.34
N PHE A 276 -8.24 19.19 4.29
CA PHE A 276 -7.35 18.92 3.16
C PHE A 276 -6.48 20.14 2.89
N GLU A 277 -5.27 19.87 2.44
CA GLU A 277 -4.29 20.87 2.04
C GLU A 277 -3.56 20.35 0.80
N PHE A 278 -3.44 21.19 -0.23
CA PHE A 278 -2.61 20.90 -1.40
C PHE A 278 -2.02 22.20 -1.97
N ARG A 279 -0.87 22.11 -2.63
CA ARG A 279 -0.22 23.25 -3.29
C ARG A 279 -0.56 23.32 -4.77
N ALA A 280 -0.22 24.43 -5.41
CA ALA A 280 -0.39 24.59 -6.87
C ALA A 280 0.27 23.47 -7.69
N LEU A 281 1.40 22.92 -7.22
CA LEU A 281 2.11 21.81 -7.86
C LEU A 281 1.33 20.48 -7.82
N ASP A 282 0.41 20.29 -6.87
CA ASP A 282 -0.22 19.00 -6.57
C ASP A 282 -1.41 18.66 -7.48
N TYR A 283 -1.39 19.11 -8.73
CA TYR A 283 -2.42 18.77 -9.70
C TYR A 283 -2.43 17.26 -10.02
N ASP A 284 -3.59 16.77 -10.46
CA ASP A 284 -3.86 15.35 -10.75
C ASP A 284 -3.39 14.96 -12.16
N GLU A 285 -2.08 14.75 -12.28
CA GLU A 285 -1.35 14.43 -13.50
C GLU A 285 -1.78 13.12 -14.18
N ASN A 286 -1.66 13.05 -15.52
CA ASN A 286 -1.94 11.86 -16.37
C ASN A 286 -3.35 11.26 -16.22
N ARG A 287 -4.34 12.07 -15.86
CA ARG A 287 -5.75 11.63 -15.75
C ARG A 287 -6.74 12.45 -16.54
N HIS A 288 -6.46 13.72 -16.74
CA HIS A 288 -7.41 14.68 -17.28
C HIS A 288 -6.86 15.27 -18.57
N PHE A 289 -7.62 15.17 -19.66
CA PHE A 289 -7.16 15.57 -20.99
C PHE A 289 -8.27 16.28 -21.76
N PHE A 290 -7.96 17.44 -22.32
CA PHE A 290 -8.79 18.06 -23.36
C PHE A 290 -8.84 17.17 -24.61
N LEU A 291 -9.96 17.16 -25.30
CA LEU A 291 -10.12 16.36 -26.52
C LEU A 291 -9.38 16.95 -27.72
N SER A 292 -9.14 18.26 -27.73
CA SER A 292 -8.48 19.02 -28.80
C SER A 292 -8.05 20.39 -28.29
N HIS A 293 -7.11 21.03 -28.98
CA HIS A 293 -6.67 22.39 -28.67
C HIS A 293 -7.80 23.41 -28.73
N PHE A 294 -8.81 23.20 -29.57
CA PHE A 294 -10.00 24.05 -29.59
C PHE A 294 -10.68 24.13 -28.22
N PHE A 295 -10.89 22.99 -27.56
CA PHE A 295 -11.55 22.93 -26.25
C PHE A 295 -10.70 23.58 -25.17
N ARG A 296 -9.39 23.35 -25.19
CA ARG A 296 -8.42 24.00 -24.30
C ARG A 296 -8.51 25.52 -24.44
N ASN A 297 -8.35 26.04 -25.66
CA ASN A 297 -8.31 27.49 -25.93
C ASN A 297 -9.65 28.18 -25.61
N LYS A 298 -10.78 27.45 -25.69
CA LYS A 298 -12.12 27.96 -25.35
C LYS A 298 -12.55 27.73 -23.91
N TYR A 299 -11.80 26.99 -23.10
CA TYR A 299 -12.19 26.64 -21.73
C TYR A 299 -12.41 27.88 -20.85
N ASP A 300 -11.45 28.81 -20.85
CA ASP A 300 -11.47 30.03 -20.03
C ASP A 300 -12.63 30.98 -20.39
N GLU A 301 -12.98 31.05 -21.68
CA GLU A 301 -14.10 31.84 -22.23
C GLU A 301 -15.44 31.17 -21.89
N SER A 302 -15.49 29.84 -22.00
CA SER A 302 -16.66 29.01 -21.72
C SER A 302 -17.10 29.14 -20.26
N LEU A 303 -16.14 29.23 -19.34
CA LEU A 303 -16.40 29.37 -17.90
C LEU A 303 -16.38 30.81 -17.38
N LEU A 304 -16.33 31.81 -18.26
CA LEU A 304 -16.28 33.22 -17.85
C LEU A 304 -17.47 33.65 -16.98
N ASN A 305 -18.65 33.03 -17.17
CA ASN A 305 -19.91 33.34 -16.48
C ASN A 305 -20.55 32.10 -15.79
N TYR A 306 -19.74 31.16 -15.28
CA TYR A 306 -20.30 30.01 -14.54
C TYR A 306 -21.28 30.48 -13.44
N PRO A 307 -22.41 29.76 -13.22
CA PRO A 307 -22.71 28.37 -13.61
C PRO A 307 -23.20 28.20 -15.06
N TYR A 308 -23.37 29.29 -15.83
CA TYR A 308 -23.69 29.17 -17.24
C TYR A 308 -22.43 28.93 -18.07
N ILE A 309 -22.41 27.85 -18.86
CA ILE A 309 -21.31 27.55 -19.79
C ILE A 309 -21.56 28.25 -21.12
N ASN A 310 -20.67 29.17 -21.51
CA ASN A 310 -20.70 29.89 -22.78
C ASN A 310 -20.20 29.02 -23.95
N SER A 311 -20.75 27.82 -24.14
CA SER A 311 -20.40 26.91 -25.23
C SER A 311 -21.65 26.38 -25.90
N ASN A 312 -21.66 26.39 -27.23
CA ASN A 312 -22.71 25.78 -28.05
C ASN A 312 -22.37 24.33 -28.45
N VAL A 313 -21.25 23.80 -27.96
CA VAL A 313 -20.81 22.45 -28.27
C VAL A 313 -21.53 21.45 -27.36
N GLN A 314 -21.96 20.34 -27.95
CA GLN A 314 -22.42 19.17 -27.22
C GLN A 314 -21.82 17.90 -27.82
N ILE A 315 -20.96 17.24 -27.06
CA ILE A 315 -20.38 15.94 -27.43
C ILE A 315 -21.46 14.87 -27.34
N THR A 316 -21.67 14.16 -28.44
CA THR A 316 -22.70 13.13 -28.58
C THR A 316 -22.12 11.73 -28.44
N ARG A 317 -20.83 11.54 -28.77
CA ARG A 317 -20.16 10.24 -28.73
C ARG A 317 -18.65 10.41 -28.55
N ALA A 318 -18.04 9.56 -27.74
CA ALA A 318 -16.59 9.43 -27.63
C ALA A 318 -16.17 7.95 -27.47
N GLU A 319 -15.04 7.59 -28.05
CA GLU A 319 -14.37 6.30 -27.86
C GLU A 319 -12.92 6.55 -27.49
N VAL A 320 -12.52 6.11 -26.31
CA VAL A 320 -11.18 6.29 -25.76
C VAL A 320 -10.44 4.96 -25.78
N TRP A 321 -9.19 4.96 -26.23
CA TRP A 321 -8.34 3.79 -26.40
C TRP A 321 -7.01 3.98 -25.67
N VAL A 322 -6.54 2.93 -25.00
CA VAL A 322 -5.31 2.93 -24.19
C VAL A 322 -4.45 1.70 -24.47
N THR A 323 -3.16 1.79 -24.16
CA THR A 323 -2.24 0.64 -24.14
C THR A 323 -2.81 -0.52 -23.31
N ASN A 324 -2.73 -1.74 -23.83
CA ASN A 324 -3.28 -2.94 -23.18
C ASN A 324 -2.19 -3.73 -22.45
N LYS A 325 -1.83 -3.30 -21.22
CA LYS A 325 -0.80 -3.98 -20.42
C LYS A 325 -1.20 -5.37 -19.90
N ASN A 326 -2.49 -5.63 -19.74
CA ASN A 326 -3.01 -6.88 -19.17
C ASN A 326 -3.39 -7.93 -20.23
N ASN A 327 -3.01 -7.73 -21.50
CA ASN A 327 -3.32 -8.62 -22.62
C ASN A 327 -4.80 -9.04 -22.68
N GLN A 328 -5.71 -8.07 -22.48
CA GLN A 328 -7.14 -8.32 -22.62
C GLN A 328 -7.46 -8.68 -24.09
N LEU A 329 -8.34 -9.67 -24.30
CA LEU A 329 -8.66 -10.19 -25.63
C LEU A 329 -9.99 -9.67 -26.21
N GLN A 330 -10.77 -8.92 -25.40
CA GLN A 330 -12.10 -8.44 -25.79
C GLN A 330 -12.07 -6.93 -26.03
N ASP A 331 -12.83 -6.46 -27.01
CA ASP A 331 -12.95 -5.04 -27.40
C ASP A 331 -11.59 -4.35 -27.63
N VAL A 332 -10.68 -5.09 -28.26
CA VAL A 332 -9.35 -4.60 -28.66
C VAL A 332 -9.27 -4.29 -30.15
N ARG A 333 -8.41 -3.35 -30.52
CA ARG A 333 -8.19 -2.99 -31.91
C ARG A 333 -6.79 -2.45 -32.17
N ASN A 334 -6.29 -2.59 -33.39
CA ASN A 334 -5.14 -1.82 -33.83
C ASN A 334 -5.55 -0.35 -33.99
N ILE A 335 -4.73 0.53 -33.44
CA ILE A 335 -4.94 1.97 -33.59
C ILE A 335 -3.67 2.65 -34.10
N LEU A 336 -3.89 3.70 -34.86
CA LEU A 336 -2.89 4.68 -35.25
C LEU A 336 -3.44 6.06 -34.87
N ALA A 337 -2.78 6.70 -33.93
CA ALA A 337 -3.23 7.96 -33.37
C ALA A 337 -2.27 9.08 -33.75
N PHE A 338 -2.77 10.12 -34.43
CA PHE A 338 -2.00 11.30 -34.81
C PHE A 338 -2.26 12.45 -33.84
N GLN A 339 -1.21 13.19 -33.48
CA GLN A 339 -1.34 14.39 -32.65
C GLN A 339 -2.17 15.49 -33.33
N ASP A 340 -1.81 15.80 -34.58
CA ASP A 340 -2.40 16.92 -35.33
C ASP A 340 -3.77 16.60 -35.93
N LEU A 341 -4.33 15.39 -35.74
CA LEU A 341 -5.59 15.02 -36.37
C LEU A 341 -6.72 15.98 -35.97
N GLY A 342 -7.38 16.51 -36.99
CA GLY A 342 -8.54 17.39 -36.88
C GLY A 342 -8.26 18.81 -36.40
N GLU A 343 -6.99 19.16 -36.15
CA GLU A 343 -6.59 20.50 -35.72
C GLU A 343 -6.44 21.46 -36.90
N SER A 344 -6.85 22.72 -36.70
CA SER A 344 -6.67 23.82 -37.66
C SER A 344 -5.52 24.77 -37.30
N GLU A 345 -5.01 24.67 -36.06
CA GLU A 345 -3.91 25.46 -35.50
C GLU A 345 -3.18 24.61 -34.45
N ASN A 346 -2.03 25.07 -33.94
CA ASN A 346 -1.22 24.33 -32.96
C ASN A 346 -0.79 22.93 -33.44
N ILE A 347 -0.32 22.85 -34.69
CA ILE A 347 0.21 21.63 -35.31
C ILE A 347 1.73 21.51 -35.12
N SER A 348 2.22 20.29 -34.97
CA SER A 348 3.68 20.02 -34.91
C SER A 348 4.26 19.64 -36.27
N SER A 349 3.52 18.84 -37.04
CA SER A 349 3.97 18.34 -38.33
C SER A 349 3.72 19.33 -39.48
N LEU A 350 4.40 19.11 -40.61
CA LEU A 350 4.21 19.88 -41.85
C LEU A 350 2.95 19.44 -42.64
N VAL A 351 1.90 19.02 -41.93
CA VAL A 351 0.62 18.64 -42.54
C VAL A 351 -0.07 19.87 -43.14
N ASN A 352 -0.68 19.68 -44.31
CA ASN A 352 -1.46 20.74 -44.95
C ASN A 352 -2.76 20.97 -44.17
N VAL A 353 -3.01 22.21 -43.78
CA VAL A 353 -4.25 22.66 -43.13
C VAL A 353 -5.16 23.32 -44.17
N PHE A 354 -6.44 22.93 -44.18
CA PHE A 354 -7.45 23.42 -45.13
C PHE A 354 -8.44 24.39 -44.50
N SER A 355 -8.62 24.34 -43.17
CA SER A 355 -9.52 25.21 -42.42
C SER A 355 -8.78 26.44 -41.83
N PRO A 356 -9.46 27.58 -41.65
CA PRO A 356 -8.85 28.74 -41.00
C PRO A 356 -8.59 28.49 -39.51
N PRO A 357 -7.69 29.25 -38.86
CA PRO A 357 -7.47 29.20 -37.41
C PRO A 357 -8.77 29.37 -36.61
N ASN A 358 -8.84 28.80 -35.41
CA ASN A 358 -10.04 28.75 -34.54
C ASN A 358 -11.27 28.04 -35.13
N SER A 359 -11.12 27.19 -36.15
CA SER A 359 -12.23 26.35 -36.64
C SER A 359 -12.60 25.29 -35.62
N TYR A 360 -13.86 24.82 -35.65
CA TYR A 360 -14.26 23.65 -34.86
C TYR A 360 -13.43 22.43 -35.31
N PRO A 361 -12.97 21.58 -34.38
CA PRO A 361 -12.13 20.43 -34.71
C PRO A 361 -12.94 19.41 -35.51
N ASP A 362 -12.41 19.02 -36.67
CA ASP A 362 -13.05 18.12 -37.61
C ASP A 362 -11.99 17.42 -38.47
N ASN A 363 -12.23 16.17 -38.85
CA ASN A 363 -11.34 15.37 -39.69
C ASN A 363 -10.91 16.13 -40.96
N SER A 364 -11.82 16.89 -41.57
CA SER A 364 -11.56 17.62 -42.82
C SER A 364 -10.68 18.87 -42.67
N ASN A 365 -10.31 19.26 -41.45
CA ASN A 365 -9.51 20.46 -41.21
C ASN A 365 -8.09 20.38 -41.77
N ASN A 366 -7.54 19.18 -41.92
CA ASN A 366 -6.19 18.98 -42.43
C ASN A 366 -6.05 17.66 -43.23
N ALA A 367 -4.90 17.48 -43.87
CA ALA A 367 -4.65 16.37 -44.79
C ALA A 367 -4.43 15.00 -44.12
N TYR A 368 -4.59 14.89 -42.80
CA TYR A 368 -4.69 13.62 -42.08
C TYR A 368 -6.12 13.07 -42.00
N ASP A 369 -7.08 13.69 -42.70
CA ASP A 369 -8.47 13.25 -42.77
C ASP A 369 -8.60 11.74 -43.12
N PRO A 370 -9.09 10.91 -42.18
CA PRO A 370 -9.22 9.47 -42.40
C PRO A 370 -10.27 9.08 -43.44
N THR A 371 -11.20 9.99 -43.78
CA THR A 371 -12.25 9.74 -44.78
C THR A 371 -11.75 9.85 -46.22
N SER A 372 -10.57 10.43 -46.43
CA SER A 372 -9.98 10.70 -47.76
C SER A 372 -8.67 9.94 -48.00
N ILE A 373 -8.35 8.93 -47.20
CA ILE A 373 -7.07 8.19 -47.32
C ILE A 373 -6.90 7.61 -48.73
N GLY A 374 -5.78 7.93 -49.36
CA GLY A 374 -5.46 7.50 -50.73
C GLY A 374 -6.06 8.37 -51.85
N ASP A 375 -6.90 9.36 -51.52
CA ASP A 375 -7.46 10.31 -52.49
C ASP A 375 -6.51 11.49 -52.79
N ALA A 376 -6.80 12.22 -53.88
CA ALA A 376 -6.05 13.39 -54.28
C ALA A 376 -6.22 14.54 -53.26
N GLY A 377 -5.17 14.83 -52.49
CA GLY A 377 -5.16 15.88 -51.46
C GLY A 377 -4.90 15.35 -50.04
N SER A 378 -5.07 14.04 -49.82
CA SER A 378 -4.66 13.39 -48.57
C SER A 378 -3.14 13.24 -48.52
N GLN A 379 -2.57 13.38 -47.32
CA GLN A 379 -1.17 13.06 -47.05
C GLN A 379 -1.01 11.69 -46.38
N LEU A 380 -2.09 10.90 -46.34
CA LEU A 380 -2.12 9.52 -45.89
C LEU A 380 -2.44 8.59 -47.07
N THR A 381 -1.72 7.47 -47.16
CA THR A 381 -1.99 6.40 -48.12
C THR A 381 -2.59 5.19 -47.42
N ASN A 382 -3.17 4.24 -48.18
CA ASN A 382 -3.76 3.02 -47.60
C ASN A 382 -2.79 2.18 -46.76
N SER A 383 -1.48 2.36 -46.91
CA SER A 383 -0.46 1.68 -46.09
C SER A 383 -0.56 2.03 -44.60
N VAL A 384 -1.19 3.14 -44.21
CA VAL A 384 -1.40 3.48 -42.79
C VAL A 384 -2.42 2.58 -42.10
N ARG A 385 -3.20 1.81 -42.88
CA ARG A 385 -4.14 0.82 -42.35
C ARG A 385 -3.45 -0.46 -41.87
N ASP A 386 -2.26 -0.78 -42.36
CA ASP A 386 -1.45 -1.88 -41.84
C ASP A 386 -0.43 -1.32 -40.84
N ILE A 387 -0.45 -1.83 -39.61
CA ILE A 387 0.43 -1.39 -38.51
C ILE A 387 1.92 -1.51 -38.84
N ALA A 388 2.30 -2.47 -39.69
CA ALA A 388 3.67 -2.69 -40.11
C ALA A 388 4.16 -1.65 -41.13
N SER A 389 3.26 -1.00 -41.88
CA SER A 389 3.60 -0.07 -42.96
C SER A 389 3.22 1.39 -42.70
N VAL A 390 2.90 1.74 -41.46
CA VAL A 390 2.46 3.09 -41.06
C VAL A 390 3.42 4.18 -41.54
N GLN A 391 4.71 4.06 -41.23
CA GLN A 391 5.71 5.08 -41.60
C GLN A 391 5.79 5.30 -43.11
N ALA A 392 5.74 4.22 -43.91
CA ALA A 392 5.74 4.31 -45.37
C ALA A 392 4.43 4.89 -45.93
N GLY A 393 3.37 4.86 -45.13
CA GLY A 393 2.05 5.35 -45.51
C GLY A 393 1.83 6.85 -45.32
N ILE A 394 2.71 7.53 -44.57
CA ILE A 394 2.66 8.95 -44.28
C ILE A 394 3.51 9.71 -45.30
N LEU A 395 2.90 10.63 -46.07
CA LEU A 395 3.58 11.40 -47.11
C LEU A 395 4.24 12.68 -46.57
N VAL A 396 3.97 13.04 -45.31
CA VAL A 396 4.58 14.19 -44.63
C VAL A 396 6.02 13.83 -44.24
N GLN A 397 6.96 14.71 -44.53
CA GLN A 397 8.37 14.50 -44.22
C GLN A 397 8.66 14.69 -42.72
N ASN A 398 9.67 13.98 -42.22
CA ASN A 398 10.18 14.07 -40.83
C ASN A 398 9.17 13.73 -39.73
N VAL A 399 8.13 12.95 -40.06
CA VAL A 399 7.18 12.43 -39.07
C VAL A 399 7.78 11.21 -38.37
N ASN A 400 7.79 11.22 -37.04
CA ASN A 400 8.38 10.19 -36.19
C ASN A 400 7.35 9.56 -35.23
N GLU A 401 7.50 8.25 -35.01
CA GLU A 401 6.75 7.52 -33.99
C GLU A 401 7.13 8.01 -32.58
N GLY A 402 6.12 8.16 -31.71
CA GLY A 402 6.27 8.63 -30.34
C GLY A 402 6.22 10.15 -30.18
N ILE A 403 6.45 10.92 -31.26
CA ILE A 403 6.32 12.39 -31.26
C ILE A 403 5.05 12.79 -32.03
N ASP A 404 5.04 12.56 -33.34
CA ASP A 404 3.94 13.01 -34.21
C ASP A 404 2.73 12.04 -34.19
N TYR A 405 3.00 10.74 -34.03
CA TYR A 405 1.98 9.71 -33.97
C TYR A 405 2.36 8.57 -33.02
N GLY A 406 1.34 7.92 -32.45
CA GLY A 406 1.47 6.67 -31.68
C GLY A 406 0.75 5.53 -32.40
N LYS A 407 1.32 4.33 -32.37
CA LYS A 407 0.64 3.12 -32.86
C LYS A 407 0.54 2.10 -31.72
N LEU A 408 -0.56 1.38 -31.68
CA LEU A 408 -0.75 0.29 -30.72
C LEU A 408 -1.41 -0.90 -31.40
N GLU A 409 -0.85 -2.07 -31.14
CA GLU A 409 -1.50 -3.35 -31.42
C GLU A 409 -2.36 -3.75 -30.21
N ASN A 410 -3.58 -4.27 -30.44
CA ASN A 410 -4.53 -4.67 -29.39
C ASN A 410 -4.82 -3.57 -28.35
N ALA A 411 -4.94 -2.31 -28.75
CA ALA A 411 -5.32 -1.23 -27.85
C ALA A 411 -6.69 -1.53 -27.22
N LYS A 412 -6.79 -1.29 -25.92
CA LYS A 412 -8.00 -1.55 -25.13
C LYS A 412 -8.97 -0.37 -25.26
N LYS A 413 -10.22 -0.65 -25.59
CA LYS A 413 -11.31 0.34 -25.49
C LYS A 413 -11.70 0.57 -24.03
N LEU A 414 -11.76 1.83 -23.61
CA LEU A 414 -12.27 2.22 -22.30
C LEU A 414 -13.80 2.39 -22.33
N ARG A 415 -14.46 2.08 -21.22
CA ARG A 415 -15.91 2.21 -21.05
C ARG A 415 -16.26 3.53 -20.37
N GLU A 416 -17.16 4.28 -20.98
CA GLU A 416 -17.68 5.53 -20.43
C GLU A 416 -18.45 5.28 -19.11
N ASN A 417 -18.32 6.20 -18.16
CA ASN A 417 -18.87 6.15 -16.80
C ASN A 417 -18.34 5.03 -15.88
N ILE A 418 -17.36 4.24 -16.34
CA ILE A 418 -16.67 3.23 -15.53
C ILE A 418 -15.17 3.53 -15.53
N ASP A 419 -14.57 3.50 -16.72
CA ASP A 419 -13.12 3.67 -16.88
C ASP A 419 -12.77 5.16 -17.11
N TYR A 420 -13.68 5.94 -17.68
CA TYR A 420 -13.54 7.40 -17.86
C TYR A 420 -14.90 8.13 -17.81
N LYS A 421 -14.86 9.43 -17.52
CA LYS A 421 -15.98 10.38 -17.66
C LYS A 421 -15.63 11.46 -18.68
N ILE A 422 -16.64 12.03 -19.33
CA ILE A 422 -16.49 13.09 -20.32
C ILE A 422 -17.35 14.30 -19.95
N HIS A 423 -16.81 15.51 -20.06
CA HIS A 423 -17.62 16.72 -19.92
C HIS A 423 -18.13 17.17 -21.30
N PRO A 424 -19.44 17.06 -21.59
CA PRO A 424 -19.93 17.14 -22.96
C PRO A 424 -19.88 18.54 -23.59
N GLN A 425 -19.88 19.61 -22.78
CA GLN A 425 -19.83 20.99 -23.28
C GLN A 425 -18.43 21.63 -23.28
N LEU A 426 -17.55 21.23 -22.34
CA LEU A 426 -16.19 21.75 -22.17
C LEU A 426 -15.15 20.90 -22.90
N GLY A 427 -15.48 19.67 -23.29
CA GLY A 427 -14.66 18.83 -24.16
C GLY A 427 -13.35 18.35 -23.55
N TYR A 428 -13.44 17.73 -22.37
CA TYR A 428 -12.34 16.99 -21.76
C TYR A 428 -12.81 15.65 -21.20
N ILE A 429 -11.87 14.72 -21.05
CA ILE A 429 -12.06 13.43 -20.42
C ILE A 429 -11.32 13.36 -19.09
N SER A 430 -11.86 12.58 -18.17
CA SER A 430 -11.30 12.31 -16.84
C SER A 430 -11.26 10.81 -16.61
N LEU A 431 -10.06 10.25 -16.50
CA LEU A 431 -9.84 8.83 -16.30
C LEU A 431 -10.01 8.45 -14.82
N THR A 432 -10.64 7.30 -14.57
CA THR A 432 -10.78 6.74 -13.22
C THR A 432 -9.43 6.25 -12.68
N GLN A 433 -8.54 5.78 -13.56
CA GLN A 433 -7.18 5.35 -13.24
C GLN A 433 -6.15 6.31 -13.85
N LYS A 434 -5.03 6.57 -13.14
CA LYS A 434 -3.91 7.36 -13.65
C LYS A 434 -3.21 6.52 -14.71
N LEU A 435 -2.85 7.13 -15.83
CA LEU A 435 -2.02 6.48 -16.83
C LEU A 435 -0.56 6.48 -16.41
N ASP A 436 0.13 5.40 -16.74
CA ASP A 436 1.59 5.36 -16.61
C ASP A 436 2.24 6.23 -17.70
N ASN A 437 3.49 6.63 -17.48
CA ASN A 437 4.21 7.53 -18.40
C ASN A 437 4.46 6.91 -19.78
N ASP A 438 4.57 5.58 -19.88
CA ASP A 438 4.75 4.83 -21.14
C ASP A 438 3.44 4.46 -21.86
N GLU A 439 2.27 4.87 -21.35
CA GLU A 439 0.99 4.55 -21.98
C GLU A 439 0.59 5.59 -23.03
N ILE A 440 0.03 5.10 -24.15
CA ILE A 440 -0.62 5.93 -25.17
C ILE A 440 -2.09 6.08 -24.81
N LEU A 441 -2.60 7.30 -24.96
CA LEU A 441 -4.03 7.61 -24.88
C LEU A 441 -4.49 8.21 -26.22
N ALA A 442 -5.50 7.61 -26.81
CA ALA A 442 -6.09 8.07 -28.06
C ALA A 442 -7.62 8.18 -27.96
N VAL A 443 -8.21 9.05 -28.77
CA VAL A 443 -9.65 9.30 -28.78
C VAL A 443 -10.20 9.47 -30.19
N ALA A 444 -11.41 9.00 -30.41
CA ALA A 444 -12.30 9.49 -31.46
C ALA A 444 -13.54 10.10 -30.79
N PHE A 445 -13.99 11.25 -31.26
CA PHE A 445 -15.17 11.92 -30.71
C PHE A 445 -15.97 12.65 -31.78
N GLN A 446 -17.25 12.82 -31.47
CA GLN A 446 -18.23 13.47 -32.33
C GLN A 446 -19.08 14.40 -31.48
N PHE A 447 -19.31 15.60 -32.00
CA PHE A 447 -20.08 16.63 -31.31
C PHE A 447 -20.96 17.40 -32.28
N THR A 448 -21.91 18.12 -31.70
CA THR A 448 -22.86 18.96 -32.42
C THR A 448 -22.69 20.42 -32.03
N VAL A 449 -22.84 21.31 -33.00
CA VAL A 449 -22.97 22.75 -32.80
C VAL A 449 -24.20 23.22 -33.57
N GLY A 450 -25.31 23.41 -32.86
CA GLY A 450 -26.61 23.58 -33.51
C GLY A 450 -26.98 22.34 -34.33
N ASP A 451 -27.18 22.51 -35.65
CA ASP A 451 -27.56 21.42 -36.56
C ASP A 451 -26.36 20.75 -37.27
N GLN A 452 -25.13 21.26 -37.05
CA GLN A 452 -23.91 20.73 -37.68
C GLN A 452 -23.26 19.68 -36.80
N VAL A 453 -22.79 18.61 -37.44
CA VAL A 453 -22.09 17.49 -36.81
C VAL A 453 -20.63 17.54 -37.23
N PHE A 454 -19.73 17.47 -36.25
CA PHE A 454 -18.28 17.44 -36.45
C PHE A 454 -17.72 16.15 -35.85
N GLN A 455 -16.70 15.58 -36.48
CA GLN A 455 -16.09 14.33 -36.04
C GLN A 455 -14.57 14.39 -36.18
N VAL A 456 -13.88 13.92 -35.14
CA VAL A 456 -12.42 13.75 -35.15
C VAL A 456 -12.08 12.31 -34.83
N GLY A 457 -11.25 11.69 -35.67
CA GLY A 457 -10.97 10.26 -35.65
C GLY A 457 -12.08 9.42 -36.28
N GLU A 458 -11.90 8.11 -36.18
CA GLU A 458 -12.84 7.09 -36.65
C GLU A 458 -13.35 6.28 -35.46
N PHE A 459 -14.64 5.97 -35.44
CA PHE A 459 -15.17 5.02 -34.46
C PHE A 459 -15.06 3.58 -34.96
N ALA A 460 -15.03 2.63 -34.03
CA ALA A 460 -14.95 1.21 -34.39
C ALA A 460 -16.11 0.72 -35.29
N ASN A 461 -17.25 1.42 -35.26
CA ASN A 461 -18.46 1.08 -36.00
C ASN A 461 -18.65 1.90 -37.30
N ASP A 462 -17.68 2.74 -37.70
CA ASP A 462 -17.81 3.64 -38.86
C ASP A 462 -17.53 2.96 -40.22
N GLY A 463 -17.36 1.64 -40.24
CA GLY A 463 -17.31 0.83 -41.47
C GLY A 463 -15.95 0.24 -41.82
N VAL A 464 -14.86 0.67 -41.17
CA VAL A 464 -13.56 -0.02 -41.27
C VAL A 464 -13.68 -1.38 -40.57
N GLN A 465 -13.44 -2.48 -41.27
CA GLN A 465 -13.43 -3.81 -40.65
C GLN A 465 -12.13 -4.00 -39.87
N ALA A 466 -12.20 -4.63 -38.68
CA ALA A 466 -11.01 -4.89 -37.86
C ALA A 466 -10.02 -5.83 -38.56
N THR A 467 -10.54 -6.81 -39.29
CA THR A 467 -9.73 -7.74 -40.08
C THR A 467 -10.43 -8.01 -41.40
N GLU A 468 -9.69 -7.86 -42.50
CA GLU A 468 -10.13 -8.18 -43.84
C GLU A 468 -9.34 -9.38 -44.37
N VAL A 469 -10.02 -10.31 -45.02
CA VAL A 469 -9.39 -11.49 -45.61
C VAL A 469 -9.47 -11.37 -47.12
N PHE A 470 -8.34 -11.15 -47.77
CA PHE A 470 -8.21 -11.13 -49.22
C PHE A 470 -7.77 -12.51 -49.72
N SER A 471 -8.38 -12.99 -50.80
CA SER A 471 -7.90 -14.18 -51.52
C SER A 471 -7.10 -13.73 -52.73
N ASN A 472 -5.79 -14.00 -52.73
CA ASN A 472 -4.92 -13.77 -53.88
C ASN A 472 -4.58 -15.13 -54.50
N GLY A 473 -5.56 -15.75 -55.19
CA GLY A 473 -5.42 -17.10 -55.74
C GLY A 473 -5.56 -18.19 -54.66
N GLU A 474 -4.59 -19.10 -54.55
CA GLU A 474 -4.60 -20.20 -53.56
C GLU A 474 -4.30 -19.74 -52.12
N ASN A 475 -3.82 -18.50 -51.92
CA ASN A 475 -3.42 -17.98 -50.61
C ASN A 475 -4.45 -16.98 -50.06
N GLN A 476 -4.82 -17.17 -48.78
CA GLN A 476 -5.56 -16.19 -47.99
C GLN A 476 -4.55 -15.23 -47.33
N VAL A 477 -4.81 -13.92 -47.45
CA VAL A 477 -4.05 -12.86 -46.79
C VAL A 477 -4.98 -12.19 -45.81
N VAL A 478 -4.69 -12.35 -44.52
CA VAL A 478 -5.39 -11.67 -43.43
C VAL A 478 -4.70 -10.33 -43.19
N ASN A 479 -5.45 -9.23 -43.24
CA ASN A 479 -4.96 -7.89 -42.92
C ASN A 479 -5.77 -7.31 -41.76
N SER A 480 -5.09 -6.91 -40.68
CA SER A 480 -5.72 -6.28 -39.52
C SER A 480 -5.59 -4.76 -39.65
N ASN A 481 -6.73 -4.09 -39.85
CA ASN A 481 -6.75 -2.66 -40.16
C ASN A 481 -6.67 -1.78 -38.90
N ASN A 482 -5.84 -0.74 -38.99
CA ASN A 482 -5.71 0.30 -37.99
C ASN A 482 -6.89 1.27 -38.04
N LEU A 483 -7.42 1.59 -36.85
CA LEU A 483 -8.34 2.69 -36.64
C LEU A 483 -7.56 3.99 -36.48
N ILE A 484 -7.94 5.05 -37.21
CA ILE A 484 -7.25 6.34 -37.16
C ILE A 484 -7.89 7.22 -36.09
N LEU A 485 -7.09 7.64 -35.12
CA LEU A 485 -7.56 8.35 -33.92
C LEU A 485 -6.75 9.63 -33.68
N LYS A 486 -7.26 10.48 -32.78
CA LYS A 486 -6.49 11.61 -32.26
C LYS A 486 -5.68 11.17 -31.04
N LEU A 487 -4.41 11.55 -31.00
CA LEU A 487 -3.51 11.28 -29.88
C LEU A 487 -3.68 12.34 -28.79
N LEU A 488 -3.86 11.92 -27.53
CA LEU A 488 -3.94 12.80 -26.35
C LEU A 488 -2.73 12.67 -25.42
N LYS A 489 -2.08 11.50 -25.42
CA LYS A 489 -0.82 11.25 -24.72
C LYS A 489 -0.01 10.23 -25.51
N SER A 490 1.29 10.46 -25.64
CA SER A 490 2.26 9.56 -26.27
C SER A 490 3.06 8.76 -25.22
N THR A 491 3.83 7.76 -25.69
CA THR A 491 4.83 7.05 -24.86
C THR A 491 6.03 7.92 -24.53
N VAL A 492 6.35 8.89 -25.38
CA VAL A 492 7.44 9.84 -25.18
C VAL A 492 6.86 11.18 -24.77
N THR A 493 7.17 11.61 -23.56
CA THR A 493 6.78 12.94 -23.08
C THR A 493 7.76 13.97 -23.64
N ASN A 494 7.30 14.76 -24.61
CA ASN A 494 8.01 15.94 -25.11
C ASN A 494 7.22 17.19 -24.75
N ILE A 495 7.78 18.06 -23.91
CA ILE A 495 7.12 19.27 -23.40
C ILE A 495 7.01 20.38 -24.46
N GLU A 496 7.81 20.32 -25.54
CA GLU A 496 7.76 21.27 -26.65
C GLU A 496 6.63 20.96 -27.64
N GLU A 497 6.05 19.75 -27.56
CA GLU A 497 4.98 19.33 -28.45
C GLU A 497 3.61 19.86 -27.98
N PRO A 498 2.76 20.36 -28.90
CA PRO A 498 1.40 20.78 -28.57
C PRO A 498 0.60 19.76 -27.75
N ILE A 499 0.80 18.45 -27.95
CA ILE A 499 0.07 17.43 -27.18
C ILE A 499 0.24 17.56 -25.65
N TRP A 500 1.38 18.09 -25.19
CA TRP A 500 1.63 18.34 -23.77
C TRP A 500 0.60 19.29 -23.14
N ASP A 501 0.10 20.23 -23.94
CA ASP A 501 -0.90 21.22 -23.52
C ASP A 501 -2.31 20.66 -23.40
N LEU A 502 -2.58 19.48 -23.99
CA LEU A 502 -3.88 18.81 -23.87
C LEU A 502 -4.08 18.20 -22.48
N MET A 503 -3.00 17.91 -21.74
CA MET A 503 -3.13 17.48 -20.34
C MET A 503 -3.61 18.65 -19.47
N MET A 504 -4.71 18.44 -18.75
CA MET A 504 -5.26 19.42 -17.83
C MET A 504 -4.46 19.45 -16.53
N LYS A 505 -3.93 20.63 -16.18
CA LYS A 505 -3.10 20.88 -14.99
C LYS A 505 -3.82 21.76 -13.96
N ASN A 506 -5.14 21.76 -13.98
CA ASN A 506 -6.01 22.63 -13.20
C ASN A 506 -7.04 21.87 -12.34
N ILE A 507 -6.90 20.54 -12.23
CA ILE A 507 -7.74 19.66 -11.42
C ILE A 507 -6.90 19.09 -10.27
N TYR A 508 -7.43 19.19 -9.06
CA TYR A 508 -6.75 18.83 -7.82
C TYR A 508 -7.57 17.84 -7.02
N ASN A 509 -6.91 16.83 -6.47
CA ASN A 509 -7.56 15.83 -5.62
C ASN A 509 -7.50 16.25 -4.15
N THR A 510 -8.65 16.25 -3.46
CA THR A 510 -8.71 16.53 -2.02
C THR A 510 -8.44 15.31 -1.14
N GLY A 511 -8.37 14.11 -1.75
CA GLY A 511 -8.31 12.83 -1.03
C GLY A 511 -9.67 12.38 -0.48
N ALA A 512 -10.72 13.16 -0.69
CA ALA A 512 -12.08 12.87 -0.25
C ALA A 512 -12.86 12.01 -1.26
N PHE A 513 -13.90 11.35 -0.76
CA PHE A 513 -14.95 10.76 -1.60
C PHE A 513 -16.30 11.29 -1.14
N GLN A 514 -17.23 11.44 -2.09
CA GLN A 514 -18.62 11.87 -1.81
C GLN A 514 -18.69 13.16 -0.99
N LEU A 515 -18.13 14.24 -1.54
CA LEU A 515 -18.15 15.56 -0.92
C LEU A 515 -19.58 16.10 -0.78
N GLU A 516 -19.96 16.39 0.45
CA GLU A 516 -21.19 17.13 0.73
C GLU A 516 -20.95 18.63 0.52
N ARG A 517 -21.97 19.31 -0.02
CA ARG A 517 -21.95 20.77 -0.19
C ARG A 517 -22.02 21.49 1.16
N GLU A 518 -22.73 20.90 2.12
CA GLU A 518 -22.91 21.47 3.44
C GLU A 518 -21.59 21.46 4.21
N ASP A 519 -21.26 22.59 4.84
CA ASP A 519 -20.02 22.81 5.59
C ASP A 519 -18.71 22.60 4.82
N PHE A 520 -18.76 22.41 3.50
CA PHE A 520 -17.58 22.47 2.65
C PHE A 520 -17.01 23.88 2.67
N LYS A 521 -15.75 24.01 3.07
CA LYS A 521 -15.03 25.28 3.02
C LYS A 521 -13.72 25.06 2.30
N LEU A 522 -13.41 25.95 1.36
CA LEU A 522 -12.14 26.00 0.67
C LEU A 522 -11.68 27.46 0.65
N ASN A 523 -10.40 27.67 0.88
CA ASN A 523 -9.76 28.96 0.72
C ASN A 523 -8.38 28.79 0.08
N ILE A 524 -7.93 29.84 -0.61
CA ILE A 524 -6.64 29.90 -1.26
C ILE A 524 -5.76 30.88 -0.50
N PHE A 525 -4.55 30.45 -0.18
CA PHE A 525 -3.54 31.22 0.53
C PHE A 525 -2.28 31.33 -0.31
N TYR A 526 -1.56 32.43 -0.16
CA TYR A 526 -0.19 32.60 -0.62
C TYR A 526 0.74 32.56 0.60
N LYS A 527 1.63 31.57 0.63
CA LYS A 527 2.51 31.28 1.76
C LYS A 527 3.94 31.69 1.44
N GLU A 528 4.32 32.88 1.92
CA GLU A 528 5.72 33.34 1.87
C GLU A 528 6.41 33.14 3.22
N SER A 529 5.95 33.85 4.25
CA SER A 529 6.32 33.63 5.65
C SER A 529 5.11 33.29 6.53
N SER A 530 3.95 33.80 6.14
CA SER A 530 2.64 33.55 6.74
C SER A 530 1.65 33.27 5.62
N GLU A 531 0.52 32.68 5.98
CA GLU A 531 -0.55 32.33 5.05
C GLU A 531 -1.46 33.53 4.87
N LEU A 532 -1.36 34.21 3.73
CA LEU A 532 -2.18 35.37 3.39
C LEU A 532 -3.20 34.98 2.33
N ASN A 533 -4.45 35.41 2.49
CA ASN A 533 -5.53 35.15 1.52
C ASN A 533 -5.65 36.25 0.45
N TYR A 534 -4.60 37.04 0.23
CA TYR A 534 -4.50 38.08 -0.81
C TYR A 534 -3.02 38.20 -1.25
N ILE A 535 -2.76 38.83 -2.38
CA ILE A 535 -1.40 39.14 -2.87
C ILE A 535 -1.09 40.62 -2.73
N SER A 536 0.18 40.96 -2.51
CA SER A 536 0.64 42.35 -2.38
C SER A 536 1.56 42.75 -3.54
N PRO A 537 1.55 44.02 -4.00
CA PRO A 537 2.47 44.46 -5.04
C PRO A 537 3.93 44.38 -4.56
N THR A 538 4.84 44.19 -5.50
CA THR A 538 6.29 44.28 -5.24
C THR A 538 6.75 45.73 -5.21
N ASP A 539 7.78 46.01 -4.42
CA ASP A 539 8.30 47.36 -4.23
C ASP A 539 8.66 48.01 -5.58
N GLY A 540 8.02 49.15 -5.87
CA GLY A 540 8.25 49.93 -7.08
C GLY A 540 7.43 49.50 -8.31
N THR A 541 6.60 48.45 -8.24
CA THR A 541 5.71 48.03 -9.34
C THR A 541 4.27 47.85 -8.84
N PRO A 542 3.35 48.81 -9.12
CA PRO A 542 1.95 48.68 -8.70
C PRO A 542 1.22 47.58 -9.49
N PHE A 543 0.10 47.10 -8.95
CA PHE A 543 -0.82 46.27 -9.73
C PHE A 543 -1.60 47.10 -10.77
N PRO A 544 -2.20 46.45 -11.79
CA PRO A 544 -3.09 47.11 -12.73
C PRO A 544 -4.25 47.82 -12.03
N ASN A 545 -4.74 48.92 -12.62
CA ASN A 545 -5.90 49.62 -12.07
C ASN A 545 -7.15 48.70 -12.16
N PRO A 546 -7.97 48.61 -11.10
CA PRO A 546 -9.16 47.77 -11.12
C PRO A 546 -10.15 48.24 -12.19
N LEU A 547 -10.83 47.28 -12.79
CA LEU A 547 -11.97 47.56 -13.67
C LEU A 547 -13.10 48.23 -12.85
N SER A 548 -13.87 49.12 -13.47
CA SER A 548 -14.89 49.91 -12.78
C SER A 548 -15.90 49.00 -12.04
N GLY A 549 -15.91 49.09 -10.70
CA GLY A 549 -16.80 48.30 -9.84
C GLY A 549 -16.12 47.14 -9.08
N ASN A 550 -14.90 46.75 -9.45
CA ASN A 550 -14.13 45.72 -8.75
C ASN A 550 -13.22 46.31 -7.67
N LEU A 551 -12.91 45.51 -6.65
CA LEU A 551 -11.91 45.87 -5.64
C LEU A 551 -10.50 45.88 -6.27
N PRO A 552 -9.58 46.72 -5.76
CA PRO A 552 -8.16 46.58 -6.06
C PRO A 552 -7.67 45.15 -5.76
N ILE A 553 -6.74 44.62 -6.56
CA ILE A 553 -6.21 43.26 -6.40
C ILE A 553 -5.62 43.03 -5.00
N GLU A 554 -5.04 44.06 -4.39
CA GLU A 554 -4.47 44.01 -3.04
C GLU A 554 -5.51 43.87 -1.91
N GLU A 555 -6.78 44.19 -2.20
CA GLU A 555 -7.91 44.06 -1.26
C GLU A 555 -8.83 42.90 -1.62
N GLN A 556 -8.56 42.19 -2.72
CA GLN A 556 -9.38 41.07 -3.19
C GLN A 556 -8.90 39.74 -2.59
N PRO A 557 -9.79 38.98 -1.92
CA PRO A 557 -9.46 37.62 -1.50
C PRO A 557 -9.05 36.74 -2.69
N LEU A 558 -8.06 35.87 -2.51
CA LEU A 558 -7.55 34.98 -3.56
C LEU A 558 -8.63 34.08 -4.13
N LEU A 559 -9.61 33.68 -3.32
CA LEU A 559 -10.77 32.92 -3.77
C LEU A 559 -11.57 33.66 -4.85
N SER A 560 -11.87 34.94 -4.62
CA SER A 560 -12.53 35.78 -5.61
C SER A 560 -11.58 36.08 -6.80
N PHE A 561 -10.29 36.31 -6.53
CA PHE A 561 -9.29 36.59 -7.55
C PHE A 561 -9.14 35.43 -8.55
N PHE A 562 -9.14 34.17 -8.10
CA PHE A 562 -9.07 32.98 -8.96
C PHE A 562 -10.42 32.56 -9.54
N ASN A 563 -11.43 33.41 -9.48
CA ASN A 563 -12.75 33.15 -10.05
C ASN A 563 -13.38 31.88 -9.45
N PHE A 564 -13.40 31.81 -8.11
CA PHE A 564 -14.03 30.77 -7.28
C PHE A 564 -15.04 31.32 -6.27
N ASP A 565 -15.22 32.64 -6.19
CA ASP A 565 -16.18 33.31 -5.31
C ASP A 565 -16.83 34.48 -6.05
N ARG A 566 -17.99 34.18 -6.65
CA ARG A 566 -18.82 35.12 -7.40
C ARG A 566 -20.30 34.78 -7.35
N LEU A 567 -20.67 33.63 -6.82
CA LEU A 567 -22.06 33.25 -6.62
C LEU A 567 -22.42 33.47 -5.15
N ASN A 568 -23.71 33.46 -4.88
CA ASN A 568 -24.20 33.28 -3.51
C ASN A 568 -24.40 31.79 -3.22
N TYR A 569 -24.78 31.46 -1.98
CA TYR A 569 -25.16 30.11 -1.57
C TYR A 569 -26.22 29.41 -2.46
N ASN A 570 -27.05 30.13 -3.21
CA ASN A 570 -28.02 29.53 -4.14
C ASN A 570 -27.48 29.35 -5.56
N ASN A 571 -26.18 29.62 -5.78
CA ASN A 571 -25.51 29.66 -7.08
C ASN A 571 -26.00 30.78 -8.02
N ASP A 572 -26.62 31.84 -7.49
CA ASP A 572 -26.96 33.04 -8.27
C ASP A 572 -25.78 34.02 -8.28
N PRO A 573 -25.48 34.71 -9.40
CA PRO A 573 -24.40 35.69 -9.47
C PRO A 573 -24.55 36.84 -8.45
N GLN A 574 -23.49 37.10 -7.70
CA GLN A 574 -23.38 38.18 -6.72
C GLN A 574 -22.10 38.98 -6.96
N ILE A 575 -22.20 40.31 -6.92
CA ILE A 575 -21.03 41.19 -7.08
C ILE A 575 -20.06 40.95 -5.91
N ASN A 576 -18.79 40.65 -6.23
CA ASN A 576 -17.73 40.30 -5.28
C ASN A 576 -17.97 39.00 -4.47
N GLY A 577 -18.94 38.17 -4.88
CA GLY A 577 -19.20 36.88 -4.24
C GLY A 577 -19.77 36.99 -2.81
N ASP A 578 -19.88 35.86 -2.12
CA ASP A 578 -20.35 35.78 -0.73
C ASP A 578 -19.22 35.46 0.28
N GLY A 579 -17.98 35.36 -0.20
CA GLY A 579 -16.79 35.09 0.61
C GLY A 579 -16.50 33.61 0.80
N PHE A 580 -17.31 32.72 0.21
CA PHE A 580 -17.13 31.27 0.26
C PHE A 580 -16.88 30.69 -1.13
N PHE A 581 -16.42 29.44 -1.16
CA PHE A 581 -16.14 28.76 -2.41
C PHE A 581 -17.45 28.43 -3.13
N ASP A 582 -17.54 28.80 -4.40
CA ASP A 582 -18.65 28.48 -5.28
C ASP A 582 -18.70 26.97 -5.53
N PHE A 583 -19.52 26.24 -4.78
CA PHE A 583 -19.69 24.80 -4.94
C PHE A 583 -20.68 24.51 -6.08
N VAL A 584 -20.14 24.36 -7.30
CA VAL A 584 -20.90 24.06 -8.53
C VAL A 584 -20.46 22.69 -9.06
N PRO A 585 -21.32 21.66 -8.95
CA PRO A 585 -21.02 20.31 -9.41
C PRO A 585 -20.55 20.27 -10.87
N GLU A 586 -19.54 19.46 -11.13
CA GLU A 586 -18.92 19.23 -12.45
C GLU A 586 -18.28 20.46 -13.11
N MET A 587 -18.23 21.62 -12.43
CA MET A 587 -17.55 22.83 -12.91
C MET A 587 -16.42 23.27 -11.99
N THR A 588 -16.69 23.39 -10.69
CA THR A 588 -15.68 23.75 -9.69
C THR A 588 -15.34 22.57 -8.78
N VAL A 589 -16.23 21.57 -8.69
CA VAL A 589 -16.05 20.38 -7.85
C VAL A 589 -16.65 19.12 -8.46
N VAL A 590 -15.93 18.00 -8.40
CA VAL A 590 -16.43 16.66 -8.70
C VAL A 590 -16.74 15.97 -7.38
N GLN A 591 -18.02 15.92 -7.01
CA GLN A 591 -18.44 15.48 -5.67
C GLN A 591 -18.07 14.03 -5.39
N GLU A 592 -18.27 13.15 -6.37
CA GLU A 592 -18.10 11.70 -6.19
C GLU A 592 -16.66 11.32 -5.84
N THR A 593 -15.68 11.94 -6.50
CA THR A 593 -14.24 11.63 -6.38
C THR A 593 -13.46 12.68 -5.61
N GLY A 594 -14.14 13.69 -5.06
CA GLY A 594 -13.52 14.73 -4.24
C GLY A 594 -12.47 15.57 -4.97
N LYS A 595 -12.74 15.99 -6.21
CA LYS A 595 -11.80 16.83 -6.98
C LYS A 595 -12.26 18.27 -7.06
N ILE A 596 -11.32 19.21 -7.03
CA ILE A 596 -11.54 20.64 -7.27
C ILE A 596 -11.03 20.98 -8.67
N ILE A 597 -11.85 21.67 -9.45
CA ILE A 597 -11.56 22.06 -10.83
C ILE A 597 -11.44 23.58 -10.87
N PHE A 598 -10.30 24.11 -11.31
CA PHE A 598 -10.16 25.53 -11.57
C PHE A 598 -10.84 25.92 -12.88
N THR A 599 -11.44 27.12 -12.89
CA THR A 599 -12.21 27.64 -14.05
C THR A 599 -11.33 28.24 -15.15
N LYS A 600 -10.00 28.12 -14.98
CA LYS A 600 -8.96 28.54 -15.91
C LYS A 600 -8.07 27.36 -16.28
N VAL A 601 -7.56 27.29 -17.50
CA VAL A 601 -6.61 26.25 -17.94
C VAL A 601 -5.32 26.33 -17.13
N GLU A 602 -4.79 27.54 -16.96
CA GLU A 602 -3.55 27.79 -16.23
C GLU A 602 -3.77 28.84 -15.12
N PRO A 603 -4.47 28.48 -14.02
CA PRO A 603 -4.81 29.45 -12.97
C PRO A 603 -3.57 30.12 -12.37
N PHE A 604 -2.49 29.37 -12.12
CA PHE A 604 -1.26 29.90 -11.52
C PHE A 604 -0.23 30.37 -12.57
N GLY A 605 -0.54 30.23 -13.85
CA GLY A 605 0.33 30.53 -14.99
C GLY A 605 -0.21 31.72 -15.77
N GLU A 606 -0.74 31.46 -16.96
CA GLU A 606 -1.24 32.47 -17.90
C GLU A 606 -2.30 33.39 -17.26
N TYR A 607 -3.20 32.86 -16.42
CA TYR A 607 -4.23 33.67 -15.78
C TYR A 607 -3.63 34.73 -14.84
N LEU A 608 -2.65 34.34 -14.01
CA LEU A 608 -1.92 35.29 -13.16
C LEU A 608 -1.12 36.29 -13.99
N PHE A 609 -0.52 35.82 -15.09
CA PHE A 609 0.28 36.66 -15.97
C PHE A 609 -0.56 37.79 -16.57
N GLU A 610 -1.70 37.46 -17.18
CA GLU A 610 -2.60 38.43 -17.79
C GLU A 610 -3.29 39.32 -16.75
N SER A 611 -3.64 38.77 -15.58
CA SER A 611 -4.27 39.55 -14.49
C SER A 611 -3.31 40.59 -13.88
N LEU A 612 -2.00 40.35 -13.95
CA LEU A 612 -0.96 41.24 -13.44
C LEU A 612 -0.30 42.10 -14.53
N ARG A 613 -0.81 42.03 -15.76
CA ARG A 613 -0.22 42.69 -16.93
C ARG A 613 -0.36 44.21 -16.87
N LEU A 614 0.76 44.91 -17.08
CA LEU A 614 0.79 46.37 -17.10
C LEU A 614 0.94 46.91 -18.53
N ASN A 615 1.62 46.17 -19.40
CA ASN A 615 1.91 46.58 -20.77
C ASN A 615 1.63 45.48 -21.79
N ILE A 616 1.22 45.88 -22.99
CA ILE A 616 1.00 44.96 -24.13
C ILE A 616 2.32 44.32 -24.60
N GLY A 617 3.48 44.93 -24.30
CA GLY A 617 4.79 44.38 -24.64
C GLY A 617 5.23 43.17 -23.79
N GLU A 618 4.58 42.94 -22.64
CA GLU A 618 4.83 41.78 -21.78
C GLU A 618 4.39 40.50 -22.51
N ASN A 619 5.20 39.44 -22.45
CA ASN A 619 5.02 38.20 -23.19
C ASN A 619 5.14 36.98 -22.26
N TYR A 620 4.05 36.21 -22.13
CA TYR A 620 4.00 35.02 -21.27
C TYR A 620 5.04 33.97 -21.66
N GLN A 621 5.28 33.81 -22.97
CA GLN A 621 6.27 32.88 -23.54
C GLN A 621 7.69 33.48 -23.62
N GLY A 622 7.89 34.69 -23.09
CA GLY A 622 9.18 35.38 -23.06
C GLY A 622 10.07 34.94 -21.90
N ASP A 623 11.26 35.54 -21.78
CA ASP A 623 12.19 35.24 -20.69
C ASP A 623 11.79 35.98 -19.41
N GLN A 624 11.50 35.23 -18.35
CA GLN A 624 11.15 35.76 -17.02
C GLN A 624 12.22 36.66 -16.39
N ASN A 625 13.45 36.61 -16.90
CA ASN A 625 14.55 37.47 -16.46
C ASN A 625 14.61 38.81 -17.19
N ILE A 626 13.84 38.98 -18.26
CA ILE A 626 13.78 40.20 -19.05
C ILE A 626 12.56 41.02 -18.62
N GLN A 627 12.81 42.26 -18.17
CA GLN A 627 11.75 43.13 -17.64
C GLN A 627 10.72 43.60 -18.70
N THR A 628 11.05 43.50 -19.98
CA THR A 628 10.09 43.78 -21.07
C THR A 628 9.08 42.66 -21.23
N ASP A 629 9.47 41.42 -20.90
CA ASP A 629 8.64 40.23 -21.07
C ASP A 629 7.83 40.00 -19.80
N TYR A 630 8.45 40.17 -18.62
CA TYR A 630 7.85 40.00 -17.30
C TYR A 630 8.07 41.23 -16.39
N ASN A 631 7.00 41.77 -15.84
CA ASN A 631 7.09 42.78 -14.78
C ASN A 631 7.46 42.13 -13.41
N LEU A 632 7.83 42.94 -12.41
CA LEU A 632 8.29 42.40 -11.12
C LEU A 632 7.20 41.63 -10.35
N ASN A 633 5.93 41.99 -10.53
CA ASN A 633 4.81 41.25 -9.92
C ASN A 633 4.64 39.89 -10.60
N GLN A 634 4.65 39.84 -11.93
CA GLN A 634 4.59 38.59 -12.70
C GLN A 634 5.78 37.70 -12.36
N LYS A 635 7.00 38.25 -12.31
CA LYS A 635 8.22 37.53 -11.91
C LYS A 635 8.13 36.97 -10.49
N LYS A 636 7.34 37.54 -9.58
CA LYS A 636 7.11 36.95 -8.25
C LYS A 636 6.04 35.86 -8.27
N TYR A 637 4.87 36.13 -8.82
CA TYR A 637 3.68 35.29 -8.63
C TYR A 637 3.42 34.24 -9.71
N VAL A 638 3.79 34.50 -10.98
CA VAL A 638 3.48 33.59 -12.10
C VAL A 638 4.33 32.33 -11.99
N TYR A 639 3.68 31.17 -11.98
CA TYR A 639 4.32 29.85 -11.92
C TYR A 639 4.27 29.18 -13.30
N HIS A 640 4.94 29.78 -14.28
CA HIS A 640 4.92 29.32 -15.68
C HIS A 640 5.48 27.90 -15.84
N THR A 641 6.49 27.52 -15.07
CA THR A 641 7.11 26.19 -15.15
C THR A 641 6.18 25.05 -14.76
N LEU A 642 5.16 25.33 -13.95
CA LEU A 642 4.13 24.33 -13.62
C LEU A 642 3.43 23.78 -14.87
N TYR A 643 3.28 24.60 -15.91
CA TYR A 643 2.50 24.27 -17.10
C TYR A 643 3.38 23.89 -18.29
N ASN A 644 4.56 24.50 -18.43
CA ASN A 644 5.46 24.29 -19.57
C ASN A 644 6.53 23.21 -19.35
N SER A 645 6.70 22.68 -18.12
CA SER A 645 7.66 21.63 -17.81
C SER A 645 7.03 20.50 -17.00
N THR A 646 7.79 19.43 -16.77
CA THR A 646 7.33 18.29 -15.96
C THR A 646 7.15 18.70 -14.51
N LYS A 647 6.29 17.96 -13.78
CA LYS A 647 6.02 18.22 -12.37
C LYS A 647 7.30 18.21 -11.52
N THR A 648 8.24 17.31 -11.81
CA THR A 648 9.54 17.21 -11.14
C THR A 648 10.39 18.47 -11.32
N VAL A 649 10.49 19.00 -12.55
CA VAL A 649 11.24 20.24 -12.81
C VAL A 649 10.56 21.44 -12.15
N ALA A 650 9.23 21.49 -12.17
CA ALA A 650 8.48 22.54 -11.48
C ALA A 650 8.73 22.51 -9.96
N GLU A 651 8.86 21.33 -9.34
CA GLU A 651 9.17 21.16 -7.91
C GLU A 651 10.49 21.83 -7.49
N GLN A 652 11.50 21.77 -8.35
CA GLN A 652 12.80 22.41 -8.12
C GLN A 652 12.69 23.94 -8.01
N GLN A 653 11.61 24.54 -8.56
CA GLN A 653 11.29 25.96 -8.42
C GLN A 653 10.41 26.25 -7.20
N ALA A 654 10.88 25.83 -6.02
CA ALA A 654 10.17 25.97 -4.75
C ALA A 654 9.78 27.42 -4.40
N GLU A 655 10.47 28.42 -4.93
CA GLU A 655 10.15 29.84 -4.72
C GLU A 655 8.79 30.27 -5.31
N LYS A 656 8.29 29.52 -6.30
CA LYS A 656 6.99 29.73 -6.95
C LYS A 656 5.87 28.88 -6.37
N ASN A 657 6.21 27.71 -5.79
CA ASN A 657 5.26 26.77 -5.21
C ASN A 657 4.74 27.23 -3.83
N LYS A 658 4.14 28.41 -3.78
CA LYS A 658 3.69 29.12 -2.57
C LYS A 658 2.17 29.26 -2.47
N PHE A 659 1.43 29.02 -3.55
CA PHE A 659 -0.03 28.97 -3.49
C PHE A 659 -0.47 27.67 -2.82
N LEU A 660 -1.25 27.82 -1.75
CA LEU A 660 -1.70 26.77 -0.88
C LEU A 660 -3.22 26.80 -0.80
N VAL A 661 -3.86 25.71 -1.22
CA VAL A 661 -5.30 25.55 -1.09
C VAL A 661 -5.56 24.73 0.16
N LYS A 662 -6.40 25.26 1.03
CA LYS A 662 -6.79 24.61 2.28
C LYS A 662 -8.29 24.57 2.38
N GLY A 663 -8.82 23.51 2.94
CA GLY A 663 -10.23 23.43 3.19
C GLY A 663 -10.59 22.37 4.20
N LYS A 664 -11.89 22.32 4.48
CA LYS A 664 -12.51 21.28 5.27
C LYS A 664 -13.75 20.77 4.56
N TYR A 665 -14.01 19.48 4.70
CA TYR A 665 -15.17 18.82 4.15
C TYR A 665 -15.79 17.84 5.13
N LYS A 666 -17.00 17.44 4.81
CA LYS A 666 -17.67 16.28 5.39
C LYS A 666 -17.89 15.26 4.27
N SER A 667 -17.62 14.00 4.58
CA SER A 667 -18.05 12.87 3.74
C SER A 667 -19.42 12.40 4.20
N SER A 668 -20.22 11.87 3.28
CA SER A 668 -21.53 11.28 3.60
C SER A 668 -21.36 9.94 4.35
N SER A 669 -20.86 10.00 5.58
CA SER A 669 -20.66 8.84 6.45
C SER A 669 -21.99 8.39 7.03
N GLY A 670 -22.32 7.10 6.89
CA GLY A 670 -23.47 6.49 7.54
C GLY A 670 -23.40 6.60 9.07
N GLY A 671 -24.52 6.92 9.70
CA GLY A 671 -24.84 6.86 11.14
C GLY A 671 -23.67 6.91 12.14
N GLY A 672 -23.27 8.13 12.53
CA GLY A 672 -22.37 8.37 13.68
C GLY A 672 -20.96 8.83 13.28
N ILE A 673 -20.22 9.32 14.26
CA ILE A 673 -18.85 9.85 14.13
C ILE A 673 -17.87 8.67 14.19
N PRO A 674 -17.21 8.29 13.09
CA PRO A 674 -16.15 7.29 13.13
C PRO A 674 -14.96 7.79 13.94
N ILE A 675 -14.56 7.02 14.93
CA ILE A 675 -13.43 7.30 15.83
C ILE A 675 -12.10 6.92 15.16
N GLY A 676 -12.15 6.11 14.08
CA GLY A 676 -10.96 5.64 13.36
C GLY A 676 -10.19 4.54 14.09
N ALA A 677 -10.84 3.82 15.01
CA ALA A 677 -10.27 2.66 15.70
C ALA A 677 -11.36 1.57 15.81
N TYR A 678 -11.00 0.31 15.56
CA TYR A 678 -11.92 -0.83 15.70
C TYR A 678 -11.68 -1.56 17.02
N ASN A 679 -12.72 -2.21 17.57
CA ASN A 679 -12.64 -2.95 18.84
C ASN A 679 -12.05 -2.11 19.99
N VAL A 680 -12.57 -0.90 20.13
CA VAL A 680 -12.13 0.07 21.13
C VAL A 680 -12.40 -0.46 22.55
N PRO A 681 -11.45 -0.34 23.49
CA PRO A 681 -11.68 -0.69 24.89
C PRO A 681 -12.85 0.09 25.48
N ARG A 682 -13.77 -0.61 26.17
CA ARG A 682 -14.94 0.03 26.80
C ARG A 682 -14.52 1.09 27.82
N GLY A 683 -15.17 2.26 27.78
CA GLY A 683 -14.88 3.38 28.68
C GLY A 683 -13.61 4.19 28.35
N SER A 684 -12.89 3.85 27.28
CA SER A 684 -11.75 4.66 26.80
C SER A 684 -12.18 5.88 25.97
N VAL A 685 -13.44 5.92 25.52
CA VAL A 685 -13.96 7.00 24.68
C VAL A 685 -14.41 8.17 25.53
N THR A 686 -13.75 9.30 25.37
CA THR A 686 -14.11 10.57 26.00
C THR A 686 -14.63 11.53 24.93
N VAL A 687 -15.87 11.99 25.09
CA VAL A 687 -16.49 12.95 24.17
C VAL A 687 -16.63 14.29 24.87
N THR A 688 -16.19 15.36 24.22
CA THR A 688 -16.32 16.72 24.72
C THR A 688 -16.98 17.62 23.67
N ALA A 689 -17.88 18.50 24.08
CA ALA A 689 -18.52 19.48 23.21
C ALA A 689 -18.44 20.87 23.88
N GLY A 690 -17.87 21.85 23.17
CA GLY A 690 -17.72 23.22 23.70
C GLY A 690 -16.97 23.30 25.04
N GLY A 691 -16.04 22.36 25.29
CA GLY A 691 -15.27 22.25 26.54
C GLY A 691 -15.99 21.50 27.68
N ARG A 692 -17.26 21.10 27.52
CA ARG A 692 -17.96 20.21 28.46
C ARG A 692 -17.74 18.76 28.07
N VAL A 693 -17.32 17.92 29.02
CA VAL A 693 -17.31 16.46 28.86
C VAL A 693 -18.76 15.95 28.87
N LEU A 694 -19.12 15.18 27.85
CA LEU A 694 -20.44 14.57 27.69
C LEU A 694 -20.52 13.25 28.46
N VAL A 695 -21.73 12.82 28.79
CA VAL A 695 -21.97 11.57 29.53
C VAL A 695 -22.45 10.46 28.61
N GLU A 696 -21.73 9.34 28.54
CA GLU A 696 -22.14 8.16 27.78
C GLU A 696 -23.48 7.58 28.31
N GLY A 697 -24.38 7.21 27.40
CA GLY A 697 -25.73 6.73 27.68
C GLY A 697 -26.78 7.83 27.87
N VAL A 698 -26.36 9.08 28.08
CA VAL A 698 -27.26 10.24 28.20
C VAL A 698 -27.09 11.17 27.01
N ASP A 699 -25.87 11.69 26.81
CA ASP A 699 -25.55 12.67 25.79
C ASP A 699 -25.08 11.99 24.47
N TYR A 700 -24.47 10.80 24.54
CA TYR A 700 -24.00 10.01 23.39
C TYR A 700 -23.95 8.51 23.69
N THR A 701 -23.82 7.67 22.66
CA THR A 701 -23.56 6.23 22.74
C THR A 701 -22.38 5.82 21.87
N VAL A 702 -21.65 4.79 22.27
CA VAL A 702 -20.48 4.29 21.54
C VAL A 702 -20.74 2.87 21.04
N ASN A 703 -20.53 2.64 19.75
CA ASN A 703 -20.36 1.29 19.23
C ASN A 703 -18.88 0.91 19.31
N TYR A 704 -18.50 0.21 20.37
CA TYR A 704 -17.12 -0.19 20.62
C TYR A 704 -16.56 -1.17 19.58
N GLN A 705 -17.40 -1.93 18.88
CA GLN A 705 -16.96 -2.88 17.85
C GLN A 705 -16.63 -2.15 16.54
N LEU A 706 -17.57 -1.34 16.06
CA LEU A 706 -17.42 -0.56 14.82
C LEU A 706 -16.58 0.70 15.00
N GLY A 707 -16.37 1.15 16.24
CA GLY A 707 -15.61 2.36 16.52
C GLY A 707 -16.34 3.63 16.14
N THR A 708 -17.64 3.73 16.42
CA THR A 708 -18.45 4.90 16.08
C THR A 708 -19.12 5.51 17.32
N VAL A 709 -19.19 6.84 17.39
CA VAL A 709 -19.92 7.58 18.42
C VAL A 709 -21.18 8.19 17.83
N GLN A 710 -22.32 7.92 18.44
CA GLN A 710 -23.59 8.53 18.08
C GLN A 710 -24.01 9.51 19.17
N ILE A 711 -24.18 10.77 18.82
CA ILE A 711 -24.68 11.80 19.73
C ILE A 711 -26.19 11.60 19.90
N LEU A 712 -26.68 11.58 21.14
CA LEU A 712 -28.10 11.42 21.46
C LEU A 712 -28.81 12.77 21.69
N ASP A 713 -28.08 13.78 22.17
CA ASP A 713 -28.64 15.12 22.44
C ASP A 713 -28.96 15.87 21.13
N PRO A 714 -30.25 16.10 20.81
CA PRO A 714 -30.66 16.81 19.59
C PRO A 714 -30.24 18.30 19.59
N GLY A 715 -30.07 18.88 20.78
CA GLY A 715 -29.58 20.25 20.94
C GLY A 715 -28.12 20.38 20.49
N LEU A 716 -27.28 19.39 20.83
CA LEU A 716 -25.87 19.36 20.40
C LEU A 716 -25.71 19.00 18.92
N GLN A 717 -26.56 18.13 18.39
CA GLN A 717 -26.54 17.81 16.95
C GLN A 717 -26.86 19.04 16.08
N SER A 718 -27.78 19.88 16.53
CA SER A 718 -28.24 21.07 15.79
C SER A 718 -27.42 22.34 16.05
N SER A 719 -26.54 22.35 17.05
CA SER A 719 -25.78 23.53 17.46
C SER A 719 -24.47 23.77 16.71
N ASN A 720 -24.09 22.89 15.77
CA ASN A 720 -22.81 22.92 15.04
C ASN A 720 -21.58 23.14 15.95
N THR A 721 -21.68 22.75 17.21
CA THR A 721 -20.60 22.88 18.18
C THR A 721 -19.57 21.78 17.90
N PRO A 722 -18.26 22.08 17.82
CA PRO A 722 -17.24 21.07 17.64
C PRO A 722 -17.29 20.04 18.78
N ILE A 723 -17.42 18.78 18.39
CA ILE A 723 -17.44 17.60 19.25
C ILE A 723 -16.10 16.89 19.08
N ASN A 724 -15.26 16.90 20.11
CA ASN A 724 -14.01 16.17 20.12
C ASN A 724 -14.23 14.80 20.76
N VAL A 725 -13.94 13.74 20.01
CA VAL A 725 -14.00 12.36 20.44
C VAL A 725 -12.58 11.84 20.57
N SER A 726 -12.13 11.60 21.79
CA SER A 726 -10.81 11.00 22.07
C SER A 726 -10.98 9.55 22.51
N VAL A 727 -10.05 8.68 22.10
CA VAL A 727 -10.07 7.23 22.38
C VAL A 727 -8.67 6.70 22.63
N GLU A 728 -8.54 5.63 23.42
CA GLU A 728 -7.32 4.81 23.43
C GLU A 728 -7.44 3.68 22.39
N ASN A 729 -6.56 3.70 21.39
CA ASN A 729 -6.47 2.67 20.36
C ASN A 729 -5.38 1.64 20.71
N ASN A 730 -5.74 0.36 20.68
CA ASN A 730 -4.82 -0.76 20.96
C ASN A 730 -4.36 -1.47 19.67
N ALA A 731 -4.86 -1.09 18.49
CA ALA A 731 -4.65 -1.79 17.22
C ALA A 731 -3.31 -1.50 16.53
N LEU A 732 -2.23 -1.36 17.30
CA LEU A 732 -0.94 -0.87 16.81
C LEU A 732 0.02 -2.01 16.45
N PHE A 733 0.36 -2.11 15.16
CA PHE A 733 1.42 -2.99 14.66
C PHE A 733 2.74 -2.18 14.52
N GLY A 734 3.84 -2.66 15.13
CA GLY A 734 5.19 -2.13 14.90
C GLY A 734 5.62 -0.87 15.67
N GLN A 735 4.92 -0.47 16.74
CA GLN A 735 5.33 0.71 17.54
C GLN A 735 6.46 0.43 18.55
N GLN A 736 7.13 1.52 18.93
CA GLN A 736 8.11 1.57 20.02
C GLN A 736 7.48 1.13 21.36
N THR A 737 8.21 0.36 22.16
CA THR A 737 7.73 -0.05 23.49
C THR A 737 7.62 1.15 24.44
N LYS A 738 6.44 1.36 25.03
CA LYS A 738 6.13 2.50 25.90
C LYS A 738 6.03 2.04 27.35
N ARG A 739 6.89 2.52 28.25
CA ARG A 739 6.85 2.18 29.68
C ARG A 739 6.07 3.25 30.43
N PHE A 740 4.99 2.83 31.09
CA PHE A 740 4.13 3.67 31.92
C PHE A 740 4.31 3.31 33.40
N SER A 741 4.80 4.26 34.18
CA SER A 741 4.99 4.09 35.62
C SER A 741 4.40 5.27 36.37
N GLY A 742 3.87 5.04 37.56
CA GLY A 742 3.27 6.13 38.31
C GLY A 742 2.77 5.77 39.68
N VAL A 743 2.50 6.80 40.48
CA VAL A 743 1.92 6.71 41.81
C VAL A 743 0.83 7.77 41.95
N ASN A 744 -0.33 7.37 42.45
CA ASN A 744 -1.43 8.26 42.83
C ASN A 744 -1.73 8.06 44.32
N ILE A 745 -1.73 9.14 45.08
CA ILE A 745 -1.99 9.18 46.51
C ILE A 745 -3.28 9.95 46.72
N GLU A 746 -4.35 9.27 47.11
CA GLU A 746 -5.67 9.81 47.39
C GLU A 746 -5.87 9.85 48.91
N HIS A 747 -6.17 11.03 49.48
CA HIS A 747 -6.46 11.19 50.90
C HIS A 747 -7.86 11.75 51.09
N GLN A 748 -8.68 11.00 51.83
CA GLN A 748 -10.04 11.41 52.19
C GLN A 748 -10.03 12.14 53.53
N PHE A 749 -10.15 13.47 53.51
CA PHE A 749 -10.19 14.29 54.73
C PHE A 749 -11.56 14.19 55.43
N SER A 750 -12.64 14.14 54.66
CA SER A 750 -14.01 13.92 55.13
C SER A 750 -14.81 13.13 54.09
N ASP A 751 -16.04 12.74 54.43
CA ASP A 751 -16.93 12.04 53.50
C ASP A 751 -17.29 12.93 52.28
N ASP A 752 -17.17 14.26 52.46
CA ASP A 752 -17.45 15.28 51.45
C ASP A 752 -16.18 15.77 50.71
N PHE A 753 -14.95 15.49 51.17
CA PHE A 753 -13.71 16.08 50.65
C PHE A 753 -12.56 15.08 50.47
N ILE A 754 -12.08 14.97 49.23
CA ILE A 754 -10.94 14.14 48.83
C ILE A 754 -9.90 15.04 48.14
N LEU A 755 -8.63 14.79 48.43
CA LEU A 755 -7.50 15.38 47.73
C LEU A 755 -6.57 14.27 47.25
N SER A 756 -6.20 14.28 45.97
CA SER A 756 -5.25 13.34 45.40
C SER A 756 -4.04 14.04 44.82
N GLY A 757 -2.89 13.38 44.89
CA GLY A 757 -1.64 13.78 44.27
C GLY A 757 -1.16 12.67 43.33
N THR A 758 -0.84 13.02 42.11
CA THR A 758 -0.48 12.08 41.05
C THR A 758 0.92 12.38 40.52
N LEU A 759 1.74 11.34 40.32
CA LEU A 759 3.02 11.39 39.63
C LEU A 759 3.06 10.26 38.59
N LEU A 760 3.19 10.59 37.31
CA LEU A 760 3.29 9.63 36.21
C LEU A 760 4.58 9.88 35.41
N ASN A 761 5.16 8.83 34.86
CA ASN A 761 6.23 8.88 33.89
C ASN A 761 5.91 7.93 32.72
N LEU A 762 5.95 8.48 31.51
CA LEU A 762 5.81 7.77 30.24
C LEU A 762 7.14 7.84 29.50
N HIS A 763 7.76 6.68 29.30
CA HIS A 763 9.08 6.54 28.68
C HIS A 763 9.01 5.63 27.46
N GLU A 764 9.27 6.17 26.28
CA GLU A 764 9.34 5.42 25.04
C GLU A 764 10.77 4.98 24.77
N ARG A 765 10.92 3.72 24.36
CA ARG A 765 12.21 3.16 23.98
C ARG A 765 12.35 3.20 22.45
N PRO A 766 13.33 3.94 21.90
CA PRO A 766 13.53 3.96 20.45
C PRO A 766 14.03 2.61 19.94
N LEU A 767 13.68 2.29 18.69
CA LEU A 767 14.12 1.06 18.00
C LEU A 767 15.62 1.10 17.68
N THR A 768 16.11 2.27 17.23
CA THR A 768 17.51 2.54 16.91
C THR A 768 18.00 3.77 17.68
N GLN A 769 19.30 4.07 17.62
CA GLN A 769 19.84 5.29 18.24
C GLN A 769 19.53 6.56 17.42
N LYS A 770 19.19 6.40 16.14
CA LYS A 770 18.81 7.48 15.23
C LYS A 770 17.28 7.65 15.30
N ALA A 771 16.82 8.71 15.93
CA ALA A 771 15.40 9.05 15.94
C ALA A 771 15.12 10.00 14.77
N ASN A 772 14.24 9.63 13.86
CA ASN A 772 13.84 10.47 12.73
C ASN A 772 12.79 11.50 13.15
N PHE A 773 12.79 12.63 12.48
CA PHE A 773 11.84 13.71 12.75
C PHE A 773 10.39 13.26 12.60
N GLY A 774 9.56 13.57 13.60
CA GLY A 774 8.15 13.14 13.68
C GLY A 774 7.93 11.77 14.33
N THR A 775 8.99 11.01 14.62
CA THR A 775 8.93 9.71 15.31
C THR A 775 9.79 9.68 16.58
N GLU A 776 10.09 10.87 17.13
CA GLU A 776 10.96 10.99 18.28
C GLU A 776 10.35 10.35 19.52
N PRO A 777 11.12 9.50 20.23
CA PRO A 777 10.64 8.90 21.46
C PRO A 777 10.56 9.96 22.59
N ILE A 778 9.54 9.86 23.42
CA ILE A 778 9.36 10.77 24.57
C ILE A 778 9.74 10.16 25.92
N ASN A 779 10.10 11.00 26.88
CA ASN A 779 10.29 10.63 28.29
C ASN A 779 9.68 11.71 29.20
N ASN A 780 8.36 11.69 29.29
CA ASN A 780 7.57 12.72 29.92
C ASN A 780 7.20 12.36 31.36
N THR A 781 7.33 13.31 32.28
CA THR A 781 6.93 13.14 33.68
C THR A 781 5.87 14.17 34.03
N ILE A 782 4.71 13.71 34.49
CA ILE A 782 3.59 14.56 34.90
C ILE A 782 3.44 14.47 36.42
N PHE A 783 3.29 15.60 37.10
CA PHE A 783 2.81 15.63 38.47
C PHE A 783 1.60 16.54 38.60
N GLY A 784 0.65 16.20 39.47
CA GLY A 784 -0.52 17.04 39.68
C GLY A 784 -1.24 16.78 40.99
N PHE A 785 -2.16 17.68 41.32
CA PHE A 785 -3.03 17.62 42.47
C PHE A 785 -4.48 17.83 42.02
N ASP A 786 -5.38 17.01 42.53
CA ASP A 786 -6.81 17.08 42.28
C ASP A 786 -7.57 17.12 43.61
N GLY A 787 -8.51 18.04 43.75
CA GLY A 787 -9.36 18.18 44.92
C GLY A 787 -10.83 18.09 44.51
N ASN A 788 -11.58 17.23 45.17
CA ASN A 788 -13.01 17.06 44.95
C ASN A 788 -13.77 17.28 46.25
N PHE A 789 -14.63 18.29 46.27
CA PHE A 789 -15.55 18.59 47.36
C PHE A 789 -16.99 18.42 46.88
N SER A 790 -17.78 17.53 47.48
CA SER A 790 -19.18 17.33 47.13
C SER A 790 -20.04 17.31 48.36
N LYS A 791 -21.09 18.14 48.41
CA LYS A 791 -22.01 18.20 49.54
C LYS A 791 -23.42 18.53 49.13
N GLU A 792 -24.38 17.84 49.74
CA GLU A 792 -25.79 18.14 49.59
C GLU A 792 -26.14 19.51 50.21
N ILE A 793 -26.87 20.34 49.47
CA ILE A 793 -27.37 21.64 49.91
C ILE A 793 -28.90 21.62 49.91
N PRO A 794 -29.55 21.15 50.99
CA PRO A 794 -31.01 21.15 51.10
C PRO A 794 -31.65 22.52 50.95
N LEU A 795 -30.89 23.60 51.21
CA LEU A 795 -31.36 24.97 51.02
C LEU A 795 -31.76 25.24 49.56
N LEU A 796 -31.00 24.72 48.58
CA LEU A 796 -31.27 24.88 47.16
C LEU A 796 -32.54 24.11 46.75
N THR A 797 -32.69 22.86 47.19
CA THR A 797 -33.92 22.08 46.96
C THR A 797 -35.14 22.80 47.51
N ARG A 798 -35.05 23.35 48.73
CA ARG A 798 -36.13 24.13 49.34
C ARG A 798 -36.41 25.45 48.62
N LEU A 799 -35.40 26.06 48.01
CA LEU A 799 -35.55 27.31 47.27
C LEU A 799 -36.22 27.07 45.91
N ILE A 800 -35.90 25.95 45.25
CA ILE A 800 -36.58 25.49 44.03
C ILE A 800 -38.05 25.18 44.33
N ASN A 801 -38.35 24.50 45.45
CA ASN A 801 -39.73 24.22 45.88
C ASN A 801 -40.54 25.48 46.27
N LYS A 802 -39.92 26.67 46.29
CA LYS A 802 -40.66 27.95 46.45
C LYS A 802 -41.10 28.57 45.12
N LEU A 803 -40.65 28.03 43.98
CA LEU A 803 -41.14 28.46 42.68
C LEU A 803 -42.55 27.90 42.46
N PRO A 804 -43.51 28.72 41.98
CA PRO A 804 -44.86 28.23 41.72
C PRO A 804 -44.83 27.12 40.66
N ASN A 805 -45.55 26.02 40.93
CA ASN A 805 -45.70 24.82 40.10
C ASN A 805 -44.52 23.83 40.06
N ILE A 806 -43.59 23.86 41.04
CA ILE A 806 -42.50 22.86 41.17
C ILE A 806 -42.50 22.29 42.60
N GLU A 807 -42.57 20.96 42.72
CA GLU A 807 -42.41 20.21 43.97
C GLU A 807 -41.48 19.02 43.70
N THR A 808 -40.24 19.09 44.21
CA THR A 808 -39.23 18.04 44.03
C THR A 808 -38.55 17.68 45.35
N ASP A 809 -38.46 16.38 45.61
CA ASP A 809 -37.74 15.81 46.77
C ASP A 809 -36.31 15.38 46.40
N VAL A 810 -35.90 15.63 45.15
CA VAL A 810 -34.55 15.27 44.68
C VAL A 810 -33.53 16.17 45.40
N PRO A 811 -32.50 15.58 46.07
CA PRO A 811 -31.50 16.36 46.79
C PRO A 811 -30.65 17.19 45.83
N SER A 812 -30.45 18.46 46.14
CA SER A 812 -29.52 19.33 45.41
C SER A 812 -28.10 19.07 45.91
N ASN A 813 -27.16 18.79 45.01
CA ASN A 813 -25.76 18.58 45.34
C ASN A 813 -24.90 19.73 44.79
N LEU A 814 -23.96 20.24 45.58
CA LEU A 814 -22.91 21.14 45.12
C LEU A 814 -21.59 20.37 45.11
N SER A 815 -21.05 20.15 43.91
CA SER A 815 -19.72 19.60 43.72
C SER A 815 -18.76 20.66 43.17
N VAL A 816 -17.64 20.86 43.84
CA VAL A 816 -16.54 21.73 43.42
C VAL A 816 -15.32 20.84 43.18
N ARG A 817 -14.77 20.88 41.97
CA ARG A 817 -13.55 20.18 41.59
C ARG A 817 -12.49 21.19 41.21
N GLY A 818 -11.26 20.98 41.66
CA GLY A 818 -10.11 21.79 41.29
C GLY A 818 -8.92 20.89 40.99
N GLU A 819 -8.23 21.15 39.88
CA GLU A 819 -7.12 20.33 39.42
C GLU A 819 -5.97 21.22 38.96
N VAL A 820 -4.73 20.79 39.23
CA VAL A 820 -3.50 21.41 38.73
C VAL A 820 -2.56 20.30 38.31
N ALA A 821 -2.02 20.39 37.10
CA ALA A 821 -1.04 19.45 36.57
C ALA A 821 0.15 20.21 35.96
N TYR A 822 1.34 19.63 36.06
CA TYR A 822 2.57 20.14 35.48
C TYR A 822 3.29 19.02 34.75
N LEU A 823 3.63 19.27 33.49
CA LEU A 823 4.34 18.35 32.61
C LEU A 823 5.82 18.76 32.51
N ILE A 824 6.72 17.85 32.82
CA ILE A 824 8.15 17.94 32.52
C ILE A 824 8.41 17.08 31.29
N PRO A 825 8.54 17.70 30.09
CA PRO A 825 8.89 16.95 28.90
C PRO A 825 10.36 16.53 28.94
N GLY A 826 10.69 15.41 28.31
CA GLY A 826 12.05 14.91 28.22
C GLY A 826 12.23 13.94 27.06
N ALA A 827 13.48 13.58 26.79
CA ALA A 827 13.86 12.56 25.81
C ALA A 827 14.55 11.38 26.50
N PRO A 828 14.43 10.14 25.98
CA PRO A 828 15.16 9.00 26.48
C PRO A 828 16.66 9.15 26.20
N LYS A 829 17.52 8.39 26.90
CA LYS A 829 18.96 8.41 26.62
C LYS A 829 19.34 7.66 25.34
N GLY A 830 18.41 6.88 24.77
CA GLY A 830 18.66 6.02 23.62
C GLY A 830 18.88 6.78 22.31
N ASN A 831 18.30 7.98 22.17
CA ASN A 831 18.49 8.87 21.02
C ASN A 831 19.43 10.04 21.34
N ASN A 832 20.31 9.89 22.33
CA ASN A 832 21.28 10.92 22.65
C ASN A 832 22.52 10.78 21.77
N PHE A 833 22.86 11.84 21.04
CA PHE A 833 24.13 11.97 20.34
C PHE A 833 24.98 13.05 21.03
N ASN A 834 26.20 12.71 21.44
CA ASN A 834 27.09 13.60 22.20
C ASN A 834 26.51 14.22 23.49
N GLY A 835 25.53 13.54 24.11
CA GLY A 835 24.90 13.99 25.35
C GLY A 835 23.68 14.89 25.16
N GLU A 836 23.29 15.16 23.91
CA GLU A 836 22.11 15.94 23.55
C GLU A 836 21.06 15.04 22.90
N ALA A 837 19.78 15.31 23.16
CA ALA A 837 18.70 14.62 22.49
C ALA A 837 18.65 15.08 21.04
N THR A 838 18.89 14.16 20.11
CA THR A 838 18.98 14.48 18.68
C THR A 838 17.85 13.85 17.89
N SER A 839 17.28 14.65 16.98
CA SER A 839 16.35 14.21 15.95
C SER A 839 17.01 14.43 14.60
N TYR A 840 16.96 13.41 13.74
CA TYR A 840 17.50 13.45 12.39
C TYR A 840 16.40 13.97 11.47
N ILE A 841 16.62 15.16 10.90
CA ILE A 841 15.75 15.71 9.86
C ILE A 841 15.87 14.83 8.60
N ASP A 842 17.10 14.39 8.30
CA ASP A 842 17.44 13.42 7.27
C ASP A 842 18.73 12.71 7.70
N ASP A 843 18.77 11.38 7.57
CA ASP A 843 19.94 10.56 7.85
C ASP A 843 20.56 9.95 6.58
N PHE A 844 19.98 10.26 5.41
CA PHE A 844 20.34 9.78 4.08
C PHE A 844 20.30 8.26 3.88
N GLU A 845 19.82 7.45 4.84
CA GLU A 845 19.78 5.98 4.70
C GLU A 845 18.76 5.52 3.65
N GLY A 846 17.63 6.22 3.55
CA GLY A 846 16.55 5.90 2.60
C GLY A 846 16.70 6.52 1.20
N THR A 847 17.85 7.14 0.90
CA THR A 847 18.02 7.94 -0.33
C THR A 847 18.38 7.12 -1.56
N GLN A 848 18.72 5.85 -1.37
CA GLN A 848 19.12 4.96 -2.46
C GLN A 848 18.05 3.90 -2.70
N ASN A 849 17.50 3.87 -3.91
CA ASN A 849 16.64 2.79 -4.39
C ASN A 849 17.32 2.11 -5.58
N ILE A 850 17.49 0.79 -5.51
CA ILE A 850 18.25 0.03 -6.50
C ILE A 850 17.29 -0.72 -7.43
N ILE A 851 17.42 -0.48 -8.73
CA ILE A 851 16.72 -1.26 -9.77
C ILE A 851 17.66 -2.39 -10.22
N ASP A 852 17.41 -3.62 -9.77
CA ASP A 852 18.25 -4.76 -10.12
C ASP A 852 18.09 -5.18 -11.60
N MET A 853 19.21 -5.16 -12.32
CA MET A 853 19.32 -5.56 -13.73
C MET A 853 20.07 -6.88 -13.95
N MET A 854 20.48 -7.60 -12.90
CA MET A 854 21.34 -8.78 -13.01
C MET A 854 20.62 -10.04 -13.49
N ALA A 855 19.28 -10.08 -13.46
CA ALA A 855 18.50 -11.27 -13.86
C ALA A 855 18.65 -11.58 -15.37
N PRO A 856 19.34 -12.67 -15.79
CA PRO A 856 19.63 -12.93 -17.20
C PRO A 856 18.39 -13.20 -18.06
N GLN A 857 17.36 -13.81 -17.46
CA GLN A 857 16.10 -14.18 -18.14
C GLN A 857 15.25 -12.96 -18.52
N SER A 858 15.52 -11.79 -17.94
CA SER A 858 14.83 -10.54 -18.28
C SER A 858 15.49 -9.82 -19.45
N TRP A 859 16.65 -10.30 -19.93
CA TRP A 859 17.35 -9.76 -21.09
C TRP A 859 16.99 -10.55 -22.34
N SER A 860 16.91 -9.83 -23.45
CA SER A 860 16.62 -10.35 -24.78
C SER A 860 17.68 -9.86 -25.77
N LEU A 861 17.73 -10.45 -26.97
CA LEU A 861 18.63 -10.00 -28.03
C LEU A 861 18.28 -8.56 -28.42
N SER A 862 19.26 -7.67 -28.56
CA SER A 862 19.01 -6.28 -28.96
C SER A 862 18.84 -6.13 -30.47
N SER A 863 18.18 -5.04 -30.88
CA SER A 863 18.34 -4.49 -32.23
C SER A 863 19.79 -4.03 -32.46
N ARG A 864 20.16 -3.76 -33.71
CA ARG A 864 21.44 -3.11 -34.02
C ARG A 864 21.51 -1.72 -33.38
N PRO A 865 22.59 -1.37 -32.66
CA PRO A 865 22.86 0.00 -32.25
C PRO A 865 23.03 0.93 -33.46
N LYS A 866 22.59 2.18 -33.34
CA LYS A 866 22.81 3.21 -34.38
C LYS A 866 24.27 3.66 -34.43
N ASP A 867 24.65 4.28 -35.56
CA ASP A 867 25.93 4.97 -35.76
C ASP A 867 27.19 4.09 -35.57
N LEU A 868 27.15 2.84 -36.03
CA LEU A 868 28.35 1.98 -36.08
C LEU A 868 29.31 2.40 -37.21
N GLY A 869 28.86 3.26 -38.14
CA GLY A 869 29.69 3.93 -39.14
C GLY A 869 30.05 3.01 -40.31
N LYS A 870 29.23 1.99 -40.60
CA LYS A 870 29.47 1.01 -41.65
C LYS A 870 28.64 1.30 -42.89
N ILE A 871 29.23 1.01 -44.05
CA ILE A 871 28.58 1.18 -45.35
C ILE A 871 28.54 -0.19 -46.01
N TYR A 872 27.33 -0.71 -46.22
CA TYR A 872 27.11 -1.97 -46.91
C TYR A 872 26.64 -1.73 -48.34
N SER A 873 26.76 -2.75 -49.18
CA SER A 873 26.32 -2.66 -50.58
C SER A 873 24.79 -2.65 -50.73
N GLU A 874 24.10 -3.16 -49.71
CA GLU A 874 22.66 -3.36 -49.60
C GLU A 874 21.90 -2.08 -49.21
N GLY A 875 22.62 -1.06 -48.72
CA GLY A 875 22.04 0.23 -48.35
C GLY A 875 22.60 0.79 -47.04
N ASP A 876 21.89 1.77 -46.51
CA ASP A 876 22.17 2.38 -45.22
C ASP A 876 22.05 1.34 -44.08
N GLU A 877 23.00 1.35 -43.14
CA GLU A 877 23.06 0.38 -42.02
C GLU A 877 21.85 0.48 -41.08
N ASP A 878 21.28 1.69 -40.99
CA ASP A 878 20.10 2.00 -40.21
C ASP A 878 18.79 1.89 -41.00
N GLY A 879 18.85 1.60 -42.30
CA GLY A 879 17.67 1.31 -43.11
C GLY A 879 17.04 -0.05 -42.76
N ASN A 880 15.78 -0.25 -43.15
CA ASN A 880 15.16 -1.57 -43.08
C ASN A 880 15.83 -2.53 -44.09
N GLY A 881 16.20 -3.74 -43.64
CA GLY A 881 16.84 -4.75 -44.49
C GLY A 881 17.88 -5.61 -43.78
N ILE A 882 18.40 -6.62 -44.50
CA ILE A 882 19.32 -7.65 -43.97
C ILE A 882 20.65 -7.09 -43.46
N GLN A 883 21.08 -5.93 -43.97
CA GLN A 883 22.32 -5.27 -43.57
C GLN A 883 22.35 -4.93 -42.09
N ASN A 884 21.18 -4.79 -41.45
CA ASN A 884 21.10 -4.53 -40.01
C ASN A 884 21.61 -5.71 -39.15
N GLY A 885 21.64 -6.93 -39.71
CA GLY A 885 22.19 -8.12 -39.05
C GLY A 885 23.69 -8.32 -39.26
N PHE A 886 24.32 -7.62 -40.20
CA PHE A 886 25.73 -7.84 -40.54
C PHE A 886 26.66 -7.49 -39.38
N ASP A 887 27.82 -8.15 -39.35
CA ASP A 887 28.84 -8.04 -38.28
C ASP A 887 28.36 -8.44 -36.87
N ARG A 888 27.14 -8.97 -36.73
CA ARG A 888 26.66 -9.43 -35.43
C ARG A 888 27.39 -10.72 -35.04
N ALA A 889 28.10 -10.66 -33.92
CA ALA A 889 28.85 -11.76 -33.31
C ALA A 889 28.03 -12.53 -32.26
N LEU A 890 28.52 -13.71 -31.87
CA LEU A 890 27.86 -14.55 -30.87
C LEU A 890 28.09 -14.00 -29.45
N LEU A 891 27.00 -13.73 -28.73
CA LEU A 891 26.99 -13.34 -27.33
C LEU A 891 26.08 -14.27 -26.54
N ASN A 892 26.60 -14.85 -25.47
CA ASN A 892 25.84 -15.63 -24.50
C ASN A 892 25.77 -14.85 -23.18
N TRP A 893 24.55 -14.64 -22.67
CA TRP A 893 24.33 -14.05 -21.35
C TRP A 893 23.65 -15.06 -20.43
N TYR A 894 24.16 -15.24 -19.22
CA TYR A 894 23.63 -16.22 -18.27
C TYR A 894 24.10 -15.93 -16.85
N SER A 895 23.65 -16.74 -15.90
CA SER A 895 24.24 -16.85 -14.58
C SER A 895 24.52 -18.33 -14.33
N ILE A 896 25.69 -18.67 -13.77
CA ILE A 896 26.04 -20.07 -13.54
C ILE A 896 25.13 -20.66 -12.46
N ASP A 897 24.38 -21.70 -12.83
CA ASP A 897 23.40 -22.33 -11.94
C ASP A 897 24.07 -22.90 -10.67
N PRO A 898 23.49 -22.68 -9.47
CA PRO A 898 24.01 -23.23 -8.21
C PRO A 898 24.24 -24.75 -8.19
N ILE A 899 23.63 -25.51 -9.11
CA ILE A 899 23.85 -26.95 -9.25
C ILE A 899 25.32 -27.29 -9.51
N PHE A 900 26.05 -26.47 -10.28
CA PHE A 900 27.45 -26.70 -10.63
C PHE A 900 28.38 -26.62 -9.41
N TYR A 901 28.05 -25.78 -8.43
CA TYR A 901 28.79 -25.66 -7.17
C TYR A 901 28.35 -26.66 -6.09
N SER A 902 27.47 -27.60 -6.43
CA SER A 902 26.90 -28.56 -5.49
C SER A 902 27.36 -29.99 -5.81
N SER A 903 27.04 -30.94 -4.92
CA SER A 903 27.28 -32.37 -5.18
C SER A 903 26.42 -32.95 -6.30
N GLN A 904 25.45 -32.20 -6.83
CA GLN A 904 24.59 -32.59 -7.95
C GLN A 904 25.15 -32.15 -9.31
N ARG A 905 26.37 -31.58 -9.35
CA ARG A 905 27.01 -31.15 -10.60
C ARG A 905 27.18 -32.31 -11.61
N PRO A 906 27.10 -32.04 -12.92
CA PRO A 906 27.42 -33.03 -13.95
C PRO A 906 28.84 -33.59 -13.81
N SER A 907 29.04 -34.86 -14.18
CA SER A 907 30.32 -35.55 -13.99
C SER A 907 31.45 -35.03 -14.87
N GLU A 908 31.15 -34.33 -15.96
CA GLU A 908 32.14 -33.74 -16.85
C GLU A 908 32.81 -32.49 -16.27
N ILE A 909 32.18 -31.81 -15.30
CA ILE A 909 32.68 -30.57 -14.72
C ILE A 909 33.60 -30.86 -13.54
N THR A 910 34.86 -30.45 -13.65
CA THR A 910 35.90 -30.69 -12.65
C THR A 910 36.01 -29.55 -11.64
N ASP A 911 36.71 -29.78 -10.52
CA ASP A 911 37.00 -28.71 -9.55
C ASP A 911 37.89 -27.62 -10.17
N GLU A 912 38.76 -27.96 -11.11
CA GLU A 912 39.60 -27.00 -11.83
C GLU A 912 38.74 -26.04 -12.66
N ASP A 913 37.73 -26.57 -13.36
CA ASP A 913 36.81 -25.77 -14.18
C ASP A 913 36.01 -24.77 -13.34
N LEU A 914 35.70 -25.08 -12.08
CA LEU A 914 34.99 -24.19 -11.15
C LEU A 914 35.92 -23.28 -10.35
N SER A 915 37.22 -23.57 -10.33
CA SER A 915 38.23 -22.72 -9.71
C SER A 915 38.71 -21.60 -10.63
N ASN A 916 38.37 -21.67 -11.92
CA ASN A 916 38.67 -20.62 -12.88
C ASN A 916 38.00 -19.31 -12.45
N ILE A 917 38.75 -18.21 -12.60
CA ILE A 917 38.35 -16.86 -12.22
C ILE A 917 37.01 -16.47 -12.88
N TYR A 918 36.73 -16.95 -14.09
CA TYR A 918 35.51 -16.66 -14.85
C TYR A 918 34.29 -17.52 -14.52
N SER A 919 34.45 -18.59 -13.75
CA SER A 919 33.38 -19.55 -13.43
C SER A 919 33.20 -19.80 -11.94
N ARG A 920 34.08 -19.25 -11.11
CA ARG A 920 34.01 -19.38 -9.65
C ARG A 920 32.76 -18.71 -9.08
N ARG A 921 32.34 -19.20 -7.93
CA ARG A 921 31.23 -18.60 -7.18
C ARG A 921 31.70 -17.33 -6.46
N ILE A 922 30.90 -16.26 -6.53
CA ILE A 922 31.21 -14.97 -5.90
C ILE A 922 30.44 -14.86 -4.59
N PHE A 923 31.16 -14.66 -3.48
CA PHE A 923 30.55 -14.46 -2.17
C PHE A 923 30.41 -12.97 -1.84
N ILE A 924 29.40 -12.63 -1.02
CA ILE A 924 29.12 -11.24 -0.63
C ILE A 924 30.31 -10.62 0.11
N ASP A 925 31.02 -11.39 0.93
CA ASP A 925 32.16 -10.93 1.72
C ASP A 925 33.39 -10.56 0.86
N GLU A 926 33.47 -11.02 -0.39
CA GLU A 926 34.52 -10.60 -1.32
C GLU A 926 34.34 -9.15 -1.80
N ILE A 927 33.10 -8.73 -2.05
CA ILE A 927 32.78 -7.39 -2.56
C ILE A 927 32.41 -6.44 -1.40
N PHE A 928 31.65 -6.92 -0.44
CA PHE A 928 31.08 -6.15 0.67
C PHE A 928 31.46 -6.76 2.03
N PRO A 929 32.74 -6.73 2.44
CA PRO A 929 33.22 -7.37 3.68
C PRO A 929 32.71 -6.72 4.97
N GLN A 930 32.10 -5.54 4.90
CA GLN A 930 31.56 -4.80 6.06
C GLN A 930 30.06 -5.05 6.29
N VAL A 931 29.41 -5.83 5.42
CA VAL A 931 27.97 -6.12 5.54
C VAL A 931 27.77 -7.37 6.40
N ASP A 932 27.05 -7.20 7.51
CA ASP A 932 26.66 -8.32 8.37
C ASP A 932 25.42 -9.03 7.81
N LEU A 933 25.57 -10.30 7.43
CA LEU A 933 24.47 -11.11 6.91
C LEU A 933 23.70 -11.79 8.04
N VAL A 934 22.37 -11.75 7.95
CA VAL A 934 21.49 -12.45 8.90
C VAL A 934 21.50 -13.96 8.59
N GLN A 935 21.44 -14.80 9.62
CA GLN A 935 21.36 -16.25 9.43
C GLN A 935 20.18 -16.64 8.54
N GLY A 936 20.43 -17.48 7.54
CA GLY A 936 19.42 -17.93 6.58
C GLY A 936 19.35 -17.12 5.28
N GLN A 937 19.99 -15.95 5.21
CA GLN A 937 20.16 -15.22 3.95
C GLN A 937 21.21 -15.91 3.05
N THR A 938 21.11 -15.69 1.74
CA THR A 938 22.13 -16.16 0.78
C THR A 938 23.43 -15.39 1.01
N THR A 939 24.55 -16.10 1.08
CA THR A 939 25.90 -15.50 1.18
C THR A 939 26.55 -15.28 -0.18
N VAL A 940 25.82 -15.55 -1.26
CA VAL A 940 26.33 -15.61 -2.64
C VAL A 940 25.62 -14.59 -3.49
N ILE A 941 26.40 -13.92 -4.34
CA ILE A 941 25.93 -13.01 -5.38
C ILE A 941 25.88 -13.81 -6.69
N ASN A 942 24.73 -13.81 -7.35
CA ASN A 942 24.61 -14.35 -8.70
C ASN A 942 25.02 -13.25 -9.69
N SER A 943 26.03 -13.49 -10.51
CA SER A 943 26.48 -12.57 -11.56
C SER A 943 25.63 -12.68 -12.82
N LEU A 944 25.61 -11.61 -13.61
CA LEU A 944 25.23 -11.63 -15.02
C LEU A 944 26.50 -11.78 -15.85
N ASP A 945 26.76 -13.00 -16.30
CA ASP A 945 27.94 -13.33 -17.08
C ASP A 945 27.68 -13.06 -18.56
N LEU A 946 28.55 -12.27 -19.20
CA LEU A 946 28.49 -11.94 -20.62
C LEU A 946 29.70 -12.55 -21.33
N ASN A 947 29.45 -13.56 -22.15
CA ASN A 947 30.49 -14.26 -22.88
C ASN A 947 30.38 -13.97 -24.38
N PHE A 948 31.30 -13.12 -24.87
CA PHE A 948 31.30 -12.56 -26.21
C PHE A 948 32.37 -13.20 -27.10
N TYR A 949 31.96 -13.71 -28.26
CA TYR A 949 32.81 -14.37 -29.24
C TYR A 949 32.86 -13.55 -30.54
N PRO A 950 33.81 -12.60 -30.68
CA PRO A 950 33.83 -11.65 -31.81
C PRO A 950 34.11 -12.31 -33.17
N GLU A 951 34.75 -13.47 -33.19
CA GLU A 951 35.08 -14.22 -34.41
C GLU A 951 33.93 -15.16 -34.85
N LEU A 952 32.93 -15.41 -34.00
CA LEU A 952 31.86 -16.36 -34.29
C LEU A 952 30.60 -15.62 -34.73
N ARG A 953 29.97 -16.10 -35.81
CA ARG A 953 28.70 -15.59 -36.31
C ARG A 953 27.60 -15.65 -35.24
N GLY A 954 26.95 -14.51 -34.99
CA GLY A 954 25.80 -14.39 -34.10
C GLY A 954 24.45 -14.69 -34.76
N PRO A 955 23.37 -14.71 -33.97
CA PRO A 955 22.01 -14.98 -34.45
C PRO A 955 21.49 -13.87 -35.37
N TYR A 956 20.81 -14.24 -36.46
CA TYR A 956 20.29 -13.33 -37.49
C TYR A 956 21.36 -12.46 -38.18
N ASN A 957 22.64 -12.86 -38.13
CA ASN A 957 23.63 -12.31 -39.03
C ASN A 957 23.46 -12.96 -40.40
N MET A 958 23.04 -12.22 -41.42
CA MET A 958 22.79 -12.72 -42.79
C MET A 958 23.87 -12.32 -43.79
N ASP A 959 25.06 -11.93 -43.31
CA ASP A 959 26.17 -11.54 -44.17
C ASP A 959 26.60 -12.74 -45.05
N PRO A 960 26.55 -12.61 -46.39
CA PRO A 960 27.00 -13.66 -47.30
C PRO A 960 28.49 -13.98 -47.19
N LEU A 961 29.31 -13.06 -46.68
CA LEU A 961 30.75 -13.26 -46.48
C LEU A 961 31.03 -14.22 -45.30
N VAL A 962 30.13 -14.26 -44.31
CA VAL A 962 30.25 -15.05 -43.06
C VAL A 962 29.53 -16.41 -43.19
N SER A 963 29.52 -16.99 -44.39
CA SER A 963 28.79 -18.24 -44.68
C SER A 963 29.38 -19.48 -44.00
N ASP A 964 30.67 -19.45 -43.66
CA ASP A 964 31.39 -20.49 -42.90
C ASP A 964 31.23 -20.36 -41.38
N GLY A 965 30.53 -19.31 -40.92
CA GLY A 965 30.28 -19.03 -39.51
C GLY A 965 31.41 -18.27 -38.80
N GLN A 966 32.43 -17.80 -39.52
CA GLN A 966 33.53 -17.00 -38.99
C GLN A 966 33.48 -15.55 -39.50
N ILE A 967 33.61 -14.58 -38.60
CA ILE A 967 33.65 -13.16 -38.94
C ILE A 967 35.10 -12.78 -39.24
N ASP A 968 35.35 -12.38 -40.49
CA ASP A 968 36.71 -12.04 -40.98
C ASP A 968 37.30 -10.79 -40.32
N ASP A 969 36.46 -9.78 -40.02
CA ASP A 969 36.86 -8.55 -39.32
C ASP A 969 36.27 -8.48 -37.91
N SER A 970 36.92 -9.16 -36.97
CA SER A 970 36.47 -9.22 -35.58
C SER A 970 36.53 -7.86 -34.86
N GLY A 971 37.28 -6.88 -35.38
CA GLY A 971 37.35 -5.53 -34.83
C GLY A 971 36.06 -4.72 -35.02
N ASP A 972 35.28 -5.09 -36.04
CA ASP A 972 34.01 -4.44 -36.40
C ASP A 972 32.78 -5.20 -35.88
N SER A 973 33.00 -6.36 -35.28
CA SER A 973 31.94 -7.21 -34.76
C SER A 973 31.20 -6.57 -33.58
N TRP A 974 29.89 -6.79 -33.50
CA TRP A 974 29.05 -6.26 -32.42
C TRP A 974 28.09 -7.31 -31.90
N ALA A 975 27.66 -7.18 -30.64
CA ALA A 975 26.51 -7.91 -30.10
C ALA A 975 25.90 -7.09 -28.97
N GLY A 976 24.61 -7.29 -28.73
CA GLY A 976 23.92 -6.55 -27.68
C GLY A 976 22.74 -7.33 -27.11
N ILE A 977 22.40 -6.96 -25.88
CA ILE A 977 21.21 -7.41 -25.18
C ILE A 977 20.40 -6.18 -24.76
N THR A 978 19.08 -6.31 -24.77
CA THR A 978 18.15 -5.27 -24.35
C THR A 978 17.17 -5.82 -23.32
N ARG A 979 16.70 -4.94 -22.43
CA ARG A 979 15.75 -5.26 -21.38
C ARG A 979 14.83 -4.06 -21.15
N LEU A 980 13.56 -4.34 -20.93
CA LEU A 980 12.59 -3.35 -20.48
C LEU A 980 12.92 -2.89 -19.05
N ILE A 981 12.93 -1.57 -18.85
CA ILE A 981 13.01 -0.96 -17.53
C ILE A 981 11.59 -0.61 -17.09
N ASN A 982 11.13 -1.21 -15.99
CA ASN A 982 9.75 -1.03 -15.52
C ASN A 982 9.48 0.41 -15.03
N THR A 983 10.51 1.09 -14.56
CA THR A 983 10.45 2.50 -14.17
C THR A 983 10.71 3.35 -15.40
N THR A 984 9.67 3.97 -15.94
CA THR A 984 9.73 4.66 -17.24
C THR A 984 10.07 6.15 -17.11
N ASP A 985 9.85 6.75 -15.93
CA ASP A 985 10.19 8.14 -15.63
C ASP A 985 11.35 8.23 -14.63
N PHE A 986 12.54 8.45 -15.19
CA PHE A 986 13.80 8.60 -14.45
C PHE A 986 13.90 9.92 -13.70
N GLU A 987 13.24 10.98 -14.18
CA GLU A 987 13.22 12.28 -13.49
C GLU A 987 12.42 12.16 -12.19
N GLN A 988 11.19 11.64 -12.27
CA GLN A 988 10.35 11.42 -11.08
C GLN A 988 11.00 10.43 -10.09
N SER A 989 11.65 9.38 -10.62
CA SER A 989 12.29 8.35 -9.79
C SER A 989 13.70 8.73 -9.32
N ASN A 990 14.18 9.92 -9.71
CA ASN A 990 15.52 10.43 -9.43
C ASN A 990 16.64 9.42 -9.71
N VAL A 991 16.65 8.82 -10.91
CA VAL A 991 17.68 7.86 -11.31
C VAL A 991 18.94 8.61 -11.74
N GLU A 992 20.00 8.54 -10.93
CA GLU A 992 21.24 9.30 -11.15
C GLU A 992 22.40 8.45 -11.69
N TYR A 993 22.53 7.20 -11.24
CA TYR A 993 23.71 6.36 -11.50
C TYR A 993 23.35 4.97 -12.01
N LEU A 994 24.19 4.46 -12.93
CA LEU A 994 24.25 3.05 -13.29
C LEU A 994 25.50 2.45 -12.62
N GLU A 995 25.28 1.65 -11.58
CA GLU A 995 26.35 1.02 -10.81
C GLU A 995 26.50 -0.45 -11.19
N PHE A 996 27.74 -0.89 -11.41
CA PHE A 996 28.05 -2.30 -11.65
C PHE A 996 29.46 -2.65 -11.18
N TRP A 997 29.63 -3.90 -10.76
CA TRP A 997 30.93 -4.47 -10.42
C TRP A 997 31.36 -5.42 -11.52
N LEU A 998 32.32 -4.97 -12.36
CA LEU A 998 32.91 -5.80 -13.40
C LEU A 998 34.22 -6.41 -12.89
N MET A 999 34.33 -7.74 -12.96
CA MET A 999 35.59 -8.41 -12.72
C MET A 999 36.59 -8.07 -13.82
N ASP A 1000 37.83 -7.75 -13.45
CA ASP A 1000 38.90 -7.45 -14.41
C ASP A 1000 39.12 -8.63 -15.37
N PRO A 1001 38.76 -8.51 -16.67
CA PRO A 1001 38.82 -9.60 -17.63
C PRO A 1001 40.25 -9.86 -18.13
N PHE A 1002 41.23 -9.05 -17.73
CA PHE A 1002 42.60 -9.12 -18.22
C PHE A 1002 43.54 -9.91 -17.30
N LEU A 1003 43.08 -10.36 -16.12
CA LEU A 1003 43.89 -11.05 -15.10
C LEU A 1003 44.69 -12.26 -15.63
N ASN A 1004 44.20 -12.92 -16.68
CA ASN A 1004 44.86 -14.07 -17.31
C ASN A 1004 45.60 -13.74 -18.61
N ASN A 1005 45.43 -12.53 -19.18
CA ASN A 1005 46.05 -12.12 -20.44
C ASN A 1005 46.25 -10.60 -20.54
N ASP A 1006 47.36 -10.11 -19.99
CA ASP A 1006 47.75 -8.69 -19.99
C ASP A 1006 48.02 -8.10 -21.39
N GLN A 1007 48.06 -8.91 -22.46
CA GLN A 1007 48.34 -8.47 -23.84
C GLN A 1007 47.07 -8.23 -24.67
N ASN A 1008 45.88 -8.50 -24.12
CA ASN A 1008 44.63 -8.27 -24.82
C ASN A 1008 44.32 -6.76 -24.87
N SER A 1009 44.05 -6.23 -26.07
CA SER A 1009 43.74 -4.81 -26.30
C SER A 1009 42.35 -4.39 -25.82
N GLY A 1010 41.52 -5.34 -25.38
CA GLY A 1010 40.17 -5.10 -24.89
C GLY A 1010 39.15 -4.81 -25.98
N GLY A 1011 37.92 -4.47 -25.56
CA GLY A 1011 36.80 -4.09 -26.42
C GLY A 1011 36.03 -2.90 -25.83
N LYS A 1012 34.92 -2.52 -26.47
CA LYS A 1012 34.07 -1.40 -26.02
C LYS A 1012 32.72 -1.93 -25.53
N LEU A 1013 32.44 -1.77 -24.24
CA LEU A 1013 31.10 -1.95 -23.68
C LEU A 1013 30.34 -0.61 -23.76
N THR A 1014 29.15 -0.62 -24.35
CA THR A 1014 28.29 0.57 -24.46
C THR A 1014 26.97 0.29 -23.78
N PHE A 1015 26.47 1.27 -23.01
CA PHE A 1015 25.14 1.23 -22.41
C PHE A 1015 24.26 2.23 -23.15
N ASN A 1016 23.25 1.74 -23.84
CA ASN A 1016 22.21 2.56 -24.44
C ASN A 1016 21.04 2.64 -23.44
N LEU A 1017 20.64 3.84 -23.05
CA LEU A 1017 19.52 4.10 -22.16
C LEU A 1017 18.53 5.04 -22.86
N GLY A 1018 17.24 4.75 -22.74
CA GLY A 1018 16.16 5.50 -23.37
C GLY A 1018 15.31 4.63 -24.29
N ASN A 1019 14.78 5.23 -25.36
CA ASN A 1019 13.91 4.53 -26.30
C ASN A 1019 14.75 3.74 -27.31
N ILE A 1020 14.76 2.42 -27.15
CA ILE A 1020 15.51 1.47 -27.99
C ILE A 1020 14.50 0.72 -28.87
N SER A 1021 14.91 0.43 -30.11
CA SER A 1021 14.10 -0.40 -31.02
C SER A 1021 13.95 -1.82 -30.46
N GLU A 1022 12.71 -2.27 -30.34
CA GLU A 1022 12.39 -3.68 -30.03
C GLU A 1022 12.49 -4.57 -31.29
N ASP A 1023 12.59 -3.96 -32.48
CA ASP A 1023 12.72 -4.69 -33.74
C ASP A 1023 14.16 -5.22 -33.93
N VAL A 1024 14.35 -6.50 -33.57
CA VAL A 1024 15.63 -7.22 -33.68
C VAL A 1024 15.98 -7.58 -35.14
N ILE A 1025 14.95 -7.85 -35.95
CA ILE A 1025 15.03 -8.20 -37.36
C ILE A 1025 14.36 -7.06 -38.11
N LYS A 1026 15.12 -6.02 -38.45
CA LYS A 1026 14.60 -4.74 -38.92
C LYS A 1026 13.82 -4.84 -40.24
N ASP A 1027 12.56 -5.22 -40.14
CA ASP A 1027 11.61 -5.43 -41.24
C ASP A 1027 10.26 -4.75 -40.97
N GLY A 1028 10.08 -4.15 -39.79
CA GLY A 1028 8.88 -3.42 -39.39
C GLY A 1028 7.70 -4.30 -38.99
N ARG A 1029 7.87 -5.62 -38.93
CA ARG A 1029 6.83 -6.60 -38.62
C ARG A 1029 7.14 -7.29 -37.29
N LYS A 1030 6.08 -7.59 -36.53
CA LYS A 1030 6.22 -8.28 -35.24
C LYS A 1030 6.36 -9.79 -35.46
N GLN A 1031 7.51 -10.34 -35.07
CA GLN A 1031 7.73 -11.78 -35.06
C GLN A 1031 7.39 -12.39 -33.69
N TYR A 1032 6.58 -13.44 -33.67
CA TYR A 1032 6.32 -14.22 -32.46
C TYR A 1032 6.09 -15.71 -32.79
N GLU A 1033 6.78 -16.59 -32.07
CA GLU A 1033 6.81 -18.03 -32.39
C GLU A 1033 5.45 -18.71 -32.22
N ASN A 1034 4.63 -18.26 -31.26
CA ASN A 1034 3.31 -18.82 -30.98
C ASN A 1034 2.31 -18.63 -32.14
N GLY A 1035 2.58 -17.72 -33.08
CA GLY A 1035 1.76 -17.49 -34.27
C GLY A 1035 2.19 -18.32 -35.49
N LEU A 1036 3.29 -19.07 -35.39
CA LEU A 1036 3.78 -19.90 -36.49
C LEU A 1036 3.04 -21.27 -36.50
N PRO A 1037 2.80 -21.86 -37.69
CA PRO A 1037 2.15 -23.16 -37.80
C PRO A 1037 2.93 -24.29 -37.11
N GLU A 1038 2.23 -25.11 -36.32
CA GLU A 1038 2.80 -26.28 -35.63
C GLU A 1038 3.42 -27.30 -36.59
N ASP A 1039 2.87 -27.40 -37.81
CA ASP A 1039 3.36 -28.30 -38.87
C ASP A 1039 4.56 -27.74 -39.66
N GLY A 1040 4.98 -26.50 -39.36
CA GLY A 1040 6.08 -25.82 -40.04
C GLY A 1040 5.78 -25.36 -41.48
N ASN A 1041 4.51 -25.40 -41.92
CA ASN A 1041 4.15 -24.99 -43.26
C ASN A 1041 4.06 -23.46 -43.41
N ILE A 1042 5.15 -22.87 -43.88
CA ILE A 1042 5.26 -21.41 -44.05
C ILE A 1042 4.71 -20.88 -45.39
N SER A 1043 4.15 -21.73 -46.25
CA SER A 1043 3.73 -21.36 -47.62
C SER A 1043 2.60 -20.31 -47.65
N LEU A 1044 1.85 -20.20 -46.56
CA LEU A 1044 0.74 -19.25 -46.39
C LEU A 1044 1.18 -17.95 -45.73
N LEU A 1045 2.41 -17.86 -45.21
CA LEU A 1045 2.91 -16.68 -44.52
C LEU A 1045 3.61 -15.72 -45.50
N PRO A 1046 3.45 -14.41 -45.34
CA PRO A 1046 4.11 -13.44 -46.21
C PRO A 1046 5.62 -13.46 -45.97
N PRO A 1047 6.44 -13.55 -47.04
CA PRO A 1047 7.88 -13.40 -46.91
C PRO A 1047 8.23 -11.94 -46.60
N THR A 1048 9.23 -11.74 -45.75
CA THR A 1048 9.78 -10.44 -45.38
C THR A 1048 10.94 -10.05 -46.31
N SER A 1049 11.43 -8.81 -46.19
CA SER A 1049 12.65 -8.36 -46.89
C SER A 1049 13.90 -9.17 -46.50
N TRP A 1050 13.87 -9.86 -45.36
CA TRP A 1050 14.93 -10.75 -44.88
C TRP A 1050 14.85 -12.17 -45.43
N GLY A 1051 13.81 -12.50 -46.22
CA GLY A 1051 13.53 -13.86 -46.66
C GLY A 1051 13.01 -14.76 -45.52
N THR A 1052 12.63 -14.18 -44.38
CA THR A 1052 11.92 -14.84 -43.29
C THR A 1052 10.42 -14.77 -43.52
N VAL A 1053 9.63 -15.35 -42.63
CA VAL A 1053 8.16 -15.26 -42.65
C VAL A 1053 7.65 -14.77 -41.31
N VAL A 1054 6.55 -14.03 -41.32
CA VAL A 1054 5.87 -13.55 -40.11
C VAL A 1054 4.44 -14.10 -40.02
N PRO A 1055 3.91 -14.35 -38.82
CA PRO A 1055 2.49 -14.64 -38.62
C PRO A 1055 1.60 -13.55 -39.25
N GLN A 1056 0.47 -13.95 -39.84
CA GLN A 1056 -0.51 -13.01 -40.41
C GLN A 1056 -1.55 -12.54 -39.37
N ASN A 1057 -1.70 -13.25 -38.26
CA ASN A 1057 -2.64 -12.90 -37.21
C ASN A 1057 -2.02 -11.91 -36.22
N GLN A 1058 -2.91 -11.10 -35.64
CA GLN A 1058 -2.62 -10.28 -34.48
C GLN A 1058 -2.35 -11.18 -33.27
N SER A 1059 -1.29 -10.88 -32.52
CA SER A 1059 -0.83 -11.69 -31.36
C SER A 1059 -1.72 -11.59 -30.14
#